data_AF-A0A8J3SKT9-F1
#
_entry.id   AF-A0A8J3SKT9-F1
#
_cell.length_a   1.000
_cell.length_b   1.000
_cell.length_c   1.000
_cell.angle_alpha   90.00
_cell.angle_beta   90.00
_cell.angle_gamma   90.00
#
_symmetry.space_group_name_H-M   'P 1'
#
loop_
_entity.id
_entity.type
_entity.pdbx_description
1 polymer ?
#
loop_
_entity_poly.entity_id
_entity_poly.type
_entity_poly.pdbx_seq_one_letter_code
_entity_poly.pdbx_strand_id
1 'polypeptide(L)'
;MDPVAVLRAARTVRAELDGLLGDSAGELRDRLDPILAEEGRRDPEGLSHAAVMLIAQYGPAWERLTVLLHLDGPAAAPAPGPPAVHDSTHEPAHDPAGRPAAPDSGPAGVPSFAAWRPPESPDPPHRGERPSPPLEPWEVPEPWEEAPESKVPEQRYAQEPWHTQEPWQEPEQWRVPESWQAPEHWQAAGAAEQWQAEQWQAEQWQAERYTPPPDSPPPVPSPSPGPAPTPPPDQAPPQASPQAPPQSQSQSQSQSQSQPQARSRSQSSGRGPLQRLTGALRRRHKKPAGTAEWEAFPLIEAPEEVVAGWGLEVRVGITGAAGREAESVSISEPFDLDVQVIAEGFEAPDGWRVRLRVEEGSPYPAAVLRLRALPLDRRHFQEPAPQEAGESGQDAQTAGRRIQVVYSVGGQAVGFGTRAVTVLVSPGLIGRETAPAEIAGTRVQPPARGRSGGRHSGRHEERYGEPHGEGGEPGGFSADVTAVIVHGDRPGRLWWSYLSPHFVTPDQAEACELGTRASAFGRELVGEVTARTGHADMSLYLRSAGRRLALKVPPGFWELLEAVSARIAPRPPTVLLLSQEPYVPWELATLERPIDPSAPAFLDCQAAVGRWALGGRLPELPPPPVAGSDVARLREALAASGEQPRVLGLTVPGGTGILIRADRPALPPRLVAGLRLGGAPFVFLAGDGGPDVAQAFLLAGAGGVAAPLWPVPDGAVQDMAMEFYRRCLAGEPPAEVLRSLRCAGSAAATAYRFSGHPSAVLPPQPKA
;
A
#
# COMPACT_ATOMS: atom_id res chain seq x y z
N MET A 1 -2.29 -0.87 29.53
CA MET A 1 -1.69 -1.64 30.65
C MET A 1 -1.27 -0.62 31.70
N ASP A 2 -1.37 -0.93 32.99
CA ASP A 2 -0.91 -0.02 34.06
C ASP A 2 0.61 0.24 33.94
N PRO A 3 1.08 1.50 33.86
CA PRO A 3 2.52 1.82 33.79
C PRO A 3 3.35 1.19 34.90
N VAL A 4 2.81 1.09 36.12
CA VAL A 4 3.50 0.49 37.27
C VAL A 4 3.57 -1.03 37.12
N ALA A 5 2.50 -1.69 36.63
CA ALA A 5 2.54 -3.10 36.26
C ALA A 5 3.51 -3.38 35.09
N VAL A 6 3.58 -2.49 34.10
CA VAL A 6 4.51 -2.59 32.96
C VAL A 6 5.97 -2.48 33.42
N LEU A 7 6.30 -1.50 34.26
CA LEU A 7 7.65 -1.37 34.85
C LEU A 7 7.99 -2.54 35.78
N ARG A 8 7.01 -3.05 36.52
CA ARG A 8 7.18 -4.24 37.38
C ARG A 8 7.44 -5.50 36.55
N ALA A 9 6.73 -5.70 35.44
CA ALA A 9 6.98 -6.80 34.51
C ALA A 9 8.33 -6.64 33.78
N ALA A 10 8.69 -5.42 33.38
CA ALA A 10 10.00 -5.12 32.78
C ALA A 10 11.16 -5.41 33.75
N ARG A 11 11.02 -5.11 35.05
CA ARG A 11 11.98 -5.53 36.09
C ARG A 11 12.12 -7.04 36.19
N THR A 12 11.01 -7.79 36.09
CA THR A 12 11.06 -9.26 36.12
C THR A 12 11.79 -9.80 34.88
N VAL A 13 11.47 -9.31 33.68
CA VAL A 13 12.19 -9.67 32.45
C VAL A 13 13.68 -9.33 32.56
N ARG A 14 14.04 -8.13 33.03
CA ARG A 14 15.42 -7.69 33.29
C ARG A 14 16.20 -8.65 34.20
N ALA A 15 15.54 -9.22 35.21
CA ALA A 15 16.15 -10.17 36.14
C ALA A 15 16.32 -11.57 35.55
N GLU A 16 15.52 -11.94 34.55
CA GLU A 16 15.53 -13.26 33.91
C GLU A 16 16.44 -13.32 32.65
N LEU A 17 17.02 -12.20 32.20
CA LEU A 17 17.68 -12.08 30.89
C LEU A 17 18.77 -13.12 30.60
N ASP A 18 19.63 -13.48 31.56
CA ASP A 18 20.71 -14.47 31.32
C ASP A 18 20.13 -15.85 30.93
N GLY A 19 18.97 -16.20 31.47
CA GLY A 19 18.24 -17.43 31.14
C GLY A 19 17.35 -17.32 29.90
N LEU A 20 17.10 -16.10 29.38
CA LEU A 20 16.27 -15.83 28.21
C LEU A 20 17.09 -15.59 26.94
N LEU A 21 18.27 -14.97 27.07
CA LEU A 21 19.09 -14.45 25.96
C LEU A 21 20.56 -14.90 26.00
N GLY A 22 21.01 -15.61 27.05
CA GLY A 22 22.41 -16.02 27.19
C GLY A 22 23.37 -14.83 27.15
N ASP A 23 24.41 -14.92 26.32
CA ASP A 23 25.44 -13.88 26.20
C ASP A 23 24.89 -12.52 25.70
N SER A 24 23.74 -12.52 25.00
CA SER A 24 23.05 -11.28 24.57
C SER A 24 22.27 -10.58 25.71
N ALA A 25 22.25 -11.15 26.92
CA ALA A 25 21.55 -10.57 28.07
C ALA A 25 22.17 -9.24 28.54
N GLY A 26 23.48 -9.05 28.37
CA GLY A 26 24.21 -7.85 28.80
C GLY A 26 23.70 -6.57 28.13
N GLU A 27 23.65 -6.55 26.80
CA GLU A 27 23.27 -5.35 26.04
C GLU A 27 21.85 -4.87 26.37
N LEU A 28 20.88 -5.80 26.50
CA LEU A 28 19.53 -5.45 26.90
C LEU A 28 19.47 -4.98 28.36
N ARG A 29 20.23 -5.61 29.27
CA ARG A 29 20.30 -5.21 30.69
C ARG A 29 20.85 -3.80 30.85
N ASP A 30 22.03 -3.52 30.29
CA ASP A 30 22.75 -2.25 30.45
C ASP A 30 21.96 -1.05 29.90
N ARG A 31 21.08 -1.30 28.92
CA ARG A 31 20.18 -0.28 28.34
C ARG A 31 18.84 -0.16 29.07
N LEU A 32 18.38 -1.22 29.74
CA LEU A 32 17.11 -1.27 30.48
C LEU A 32 17.26 -0.74 31.92
N ASP A 33 18.43 -0.91 32.52
CA ASP A 33 18.73 -0.49 33.89
C ASP A 33 18.62 1.03 34.12
N PRO A 34 19.15 1.92 33.25
CA PRO A 34 18.98 3.36 33.41
C PRO A 34 17.52 3.81 33.38
N ILE A 35 16.67 3.11 32.60
CA ILE A 35 15.24 3.37 32.50
C ILE A 35 14.53 2.97 33.80
N LEU A 36 14.83 1.78 34.32
CA LEU A 36 14.22 1.25 35.54
C LEU A 36 14.74 1.92 36.83
N ALA A 37 15.85 2.67 36.75
CA ALA A 37 16.48 3.40 37.86
C ALA A 37 15.96 4.85 38.07
N GLU A 38 15.28 5.44 37.10
CA GLU A 38 14.67 6.79 37.21
C GLU A 38 13.26 6.76 37.82
N GLU A 39 12.71 5.59 38.13
CA GLU A 39 11.33 5.42 38.57
C GLU A 39 11.07 6.06 39.94
N GLY A 40 10.07 6.95 40.00
CA GLY A 40 9.79 7.78 41.17
C GLY A 40 10.57 9.09 41.22
N ARG A 41 11.57 9.30 40.33
CA ARG A 41 12.15 10.63 40.05
C ARG A 41 11.50 11.26 38.83
N ARG A 42 11.30 10.46 37.78
CA ARG A 42 10.48 10.80 36.62
C ARG A 42 9.10 10.19 36.77
N ASP A 43 8.18 10.78 36.01
CA ASP A 43 6.86 10.22 35.79
C ASP A 43 6.96 8.75 35.30
N PRO A 44 6.23 7.80 35.92
CA PRO A 44 6.34 6.39 35.59
C PRO A 44 5.72 6.02 34.24
N GLU A 45 4.84 6.83 33.64
CA GLU A 45 4.30 6.54 32.30
C GLU A 45 5.41 6.62 31.25
N GLY A 46 6.21 7.68 31.29
CA GLY A 46 7.36 7.88 30.39
C GLY A 46 8.42 6.78 30.49
N LEU A 47 8.66 6.22 31.68
CA LEU A 47 9.62 5.13 31.87
C LEU A 47 9.06 3.77 31.43
N SER A 48 7.77 3.52 31.68
CA SER A 48 7.09 2.29 31.25
C SER A 48 7.15 2.11 29.73
N HIS A 49 7.04 3.21 28.99
CA HIS A 49 7.12 3.23 27.54
C HIS A 49 8.52 2.87 27.03
N ALA A 50 9.56 3.49 27.60
CA ALA A 50 10.95 3.22 27.22
C ALA A 50 11.36 1.76 27.51
N ALA A 51 10.90 1.18 28.63
CA ALA A 51 11.18 -0.19 28.99
C ALA A 51 10.56 -1.21 28.00
N VAL A 52 9.29 -1.00 27.61
CA VAL A 52 8.60 -1.83 26.59
C VAL A 52 9.29 -1.76 25.23
N MET A 53 9.61 -0.54 24.77
CA MET A 53 10.25 -0.31 23.48
C MET A 53 11.62 -0.98 23.35
N LEU A 54 12.34 -1.14 24.46
CA LEU A 54 13.63 -1.80 24.49
C LEU A 54 13.50 -3.34 24.54
N ILE A 55 12.65 -3.88 25.42
CA ILE A 55 12.45 -5.33 25.57
C ILE A 55 11.89 -5.96 24.29
N ALA A 56 11.01 -5.25 23.57
CA ALA A 56 10.37 -5.72 22.34
C ALA A 56 11.35 -6.06 21.18
N GLN A 57 12.63 -5.72 21.30
CA GLN A 57 13.66 -6.00 20.29
C GLN A 57 14.28 -7.40 20.43
N TYR A 58 14.08 -8.09 21.56
CA TYR A 58 14.70 -9.39 21.86
C TYR A 58 13.62 -10.46 22.12
N GLY A 59 13.40 -11.35 21.14
CA GLY A 59 12.24 -12.25 21.07
C GLY A 59 11.87 -12.97 22.38
N PRO A 60 12.77 -13.78 22.99
CA PRO A 60 12.48 -14.49 24.24
C PRO A 60 12.14 -13.58 25.43
N ALA A 61 12.76 -12.40 25.50
CA ALA A 61 12.46 -11.41 26.54
C ALA A 61 11.10 -10.73 26.32
N TRP A 62 10.72 -10.49 25.05
CA TRP A 62 9.41 -9.98 24.68
C TRP A 62 8.29 -10.98 24.97
N GLU A 63 8.45 -12.25 24.59
CA GLU A 63 7.47 -13.32 24.91
C GLU A 63 7.28 -13.45 26.42
N ARG A 64 8.38 -13.41 27.20
CA ARG A 64 8.31 -13.44 28.66
C ARG A 64 7.60 -12.22 29.25
N LEU A 65 7.80 -11.02 28.70
CA LEU A 65 7.07 -9.82 29.10
C LEU A 65 5.55 -9.98 28.89
N THR A 66 5.14 -10.55 27.74
CA THR A 66 3.73 -10.76 27.43
C THR A 66 3.06 -11.78 28.36
N VAL A 67 3.76 -12.85 28.77
CA VAL A 67 3.25 -13.81 29.76
C VAL A 67 3.11 -13.17 31.14
N LEU A 68 4.11 -12.39 31.59
CA LEU A 68 4.09 -11.75 32.92
C LEU A 68 2.97 -10.73 33.09
N LEU A 69 2.58 -10.06 32.00
CA LEU A 69 1.43 -9.16 31.96
C LEU A 69 0.07 -9.89 31.85
N HIS A 70 0.07 -11.22 32.00
CA HIS A 70 -1.10 -12.11 32.01
C HIS A 70 -1.98 -11.94 30.76
N LEU A 71 -1.36 -11.71 29.60
CA LEU A 71 -2.05 -11.62 28.32
C LEU A 71 -2.66 -12.97 27.88
N ASP A 72 -2.30 -14.06 28.57
CA ASP A 72 -2.87 -15.42 28.44
C ASP A 72 -3.63 -15.90 29.71
N GLY A 73 -4.21 -15.00 30.52
CA GLY A 73 -5.32 -15.32 31.44
C GLY A 73 -5.07 -15.31 32.97
N PRO A 74 -6.13 -15.29 33.81
CA PRO A 74 -6.05 -14.97 35.26
C PRO A 74 -6.36 -16.19 36.18
N ALA A 75 -6.20 -16.23 37.53
CA ALA A 75 -5.98 -15.23 38.59
C ALA A 75 -5.36 -15.94 39.86
N ALA A 76 -5.17 -15.42 41.10
CA ALA A 76 -5.44 -14.14 41.78
C ALA A 76 -4.61 -13.97 43.09
N ALA A 77 -4.42 -12.71 43.52
CA ALA A 77 -4.30 -12.19 44.91
C ALA A 77 -3.08 -12.51 45.85
N PRO A 78 -2.69 -11.60 46.79
CA PRO A 78 -1.27 -11.50 47.23
C PRO A 78 -0.95 -11.13 48.73
N ALA A 79 0.36 -10.96 49.00
CA ALA A 79 1.00 -9.98 49.93
C ALA A 79 1.08 -10.27 51.47
N PRO A 80 1.90 -9.53 52.27
CA PRO A 80 3.34 -9.19 52.10
C PRO A 80 4.20 -9.20 53.41
N GLY A 81 5.53 -8.95 53.35
CA GLY A 81 6.33 -8.51 54.53
C GLY A 81 7.90 -8.60 54.48
N PRO A 82 8.65 -7.47 54.39
CA PRO A 82 10.14 -7.35 54.56
C PRO A 82 10.52 -6.64 55.91
N PRO A 83 11.78 -6.16 56.23
CA PRO A 83 13.10 -6.07 55.54
C PRO A 83 14.24 -6.83 56.33
N ALA A 84 15.56 -6.52 56.48
CA ALA A 84 16.48 -5.37 56.22
C ALA A 84 17.99 -5.83 56.20
N VAL A 85 18.91 -5.35 55.32
CA VAL A 85 19.89 -4.20 55.42
C VAL A 85 21.34 -4.56 55.90
N HIS A 86 22.36 -3.85 55.34
CA HIS A 86 23.84 -3.84 55.56
C HIS A 86 24.73 -4.84 54.76
N ASP A 87 26.05 -4.62 54.51
CA ASP A 87 26.86 -3.43 54.09
C ASP A 87 28.33 -3.83 53.73
N SER A 88 29.14 -2.91 53.18
CA SER A 88 30.64 -2.82 53.23
C SER A 88 31.57 -3.64 52.28
N THR A 89 32.12 -2.94 51.26
CA THR A 89 33.56 -2.82 50.84
C THR A 89 34.59 -3.98 50.88
N HIS A 90 35.41 -4.13 49.81
CA HIS A 90 36.90 -4.10 49.92
C HIS A 90 37.69 -3.97 48.57
N GLU A 91 38.92 -3.46 48.67
CA GLU A 91 40.05 -3.36 47.68
C GLU A 91 41.36 -3.87 48.39
N PRO A 92 42.62 -3.91 47.85
CA PRO A 92 43.19 -3.37 46.59
C PRO A 92 44.29 -4.20 45.82
N ALA A 93 44.76 -3.65 44.69
CA ALA A 93 46.12 -3.58 44.08
C ALA A 93 47.19 -4.73 44.08
N HIS A 94 47.89 -4.89 42.93
CA HIS A 94 49.38 -4.88 42.82
C HIS A 94 49.89 -4.70 41.34
N ASP A 95 51.21 -4.50 41.15
CA ASP A 95 51.89 -3.94 39.94
C ASP A 95 53.22 -4.72 39.60
N PRO A 96 54.20 -4.23 38.78
CA PRO A 96 54.47 -4.65 37.39
C PRO A 96 55.83 -5.35 37.13
N ALA A 97 56.07 -5.82 35.88
CA ALA A 97 57.31 -5.60 35.08
C ALA A 97 57.35 -6.43 33.76
N GLY A 98 58.01 -5.93 32.70
CA GLY A 98 58.46 -6.78 31.57
C GLY A 98 58.55 -6.14 30.17
N ARG A 99 59.68 -5.51 29.83
CA ARG A 99 60.12 -5.18 28.45
C ARG A 99 61.27 -6.15 28.08
N PRO A 100 61.53 -6.51 26.79
CA PRO A 100 62.23 -5.57 25.89
C PRO A 100 62.09 -5.74 24.35
N ALA A 101 62.65 -4.75 23.64
CA ALA A 101 63.30 -4.81 22.31
C ALA A 101 62.47 -5.06 21.02
N ALA A 102 63.02 -4.53 19.92
CA ALA A 102 62.52 -4.59 18.53
C ALA A 102 63.62 -5.15 17.60
N PRO A 103 63.37 -5.24 16.29
CA PRO A 103 64.36 -4.67 15.35
C PRO A 103 63.74 -3.82 14.21
N ASP A 104 64.60 -3.15 13.45
CA ASP A 104 64.29 -2.17 12.41
C ASP A 104 63.59 -2.71 11.14
N SER A 105 62.92 -1.80 10.41
CA SER A 105 62.72 -1.86 8.96
C SER A 105 62.53 -0.45 8.37
N GLY A 106 63.32 -0.11 7.35
CA GLY A 106 63.35 1.23 6.75
C GLY A 106 62.30 1.45 5.63
N PRO A 107 62.11 2.72 5.17
CA PRO A 107 61.04 3.09 4.25
C PRO A 107 61.36 2.80 2.78
N ALA A 108 60.33 2.39 2.02
CA ALA A 108 60.35 2.37 0.56
C ALA A 108 59.83 3.71 -0.02
N GLY A 109 60.41 4.17 -1.13
CA GLY A 109 60.17 5.50 -1.69
C GLY A 109 58.93 5.61 -2.60
N VAL A 110 58.41 6.83 -2.72
CA VAL A 110 57.34 7.21 -3.66
C VAL A 110 57.94 7.96 -4.85
N PRO A 111 57.58 7.66 -6.12
CA PRO A 111 58.09 8.38 -7.28
C PRO A 111 57.45 9.77 -7.42
N SER A 112 58.26 10.76 -7.79
CA SER A 112 57.80 12.13 -8.06
C SER A 112 57.10 12.24 -9.41
N PHE A 113 55.97 12.95 -9.46
CA PHE A 113 55.31 13.34 -10.71
C PHE A 113 55.56 14.83 -11.00
N ALA A 114 55.84 15.16 -12.26
CA ALA A 114 56.25 16.50 -12.67
C ALA A 114 55.07 17.49 -12.70
N ALA A 115 55.35 18.75 -12.36
CA ALA A 115 54.36 19.82 -12.37
C ALA A 115 53.92 20.18 -13.81
N TRP A 116 52.62 20.11 -14.06
CA TRP A 116 51.97 20.72 -15.23
C TRP A 116 51.55 22.15 -14.89
N ARG A 117 51.78 23.10 -15.82
CA ARG A 117 51.18 24.44 -15.76
C ARG A 117 49.88 24.46 -16.57
N PRO A 118 48.81 25.13 -16.11
CA PRO A 118 47.71 25.51 -17.00
C PRO A 118 48.18 26.59 -18.00
N PRO A 119 47.60 26.65 -19.20
CA PRO A 119 47.81 27.76 -20.13
C PRO A 119 47.06 29.01 -19.69
N GLU A 120 47.47 30.16 -20.21
CA GLU A 120 46.87 31.47 -19.93
C GLU A 120 45.51 31.64 -20.63
N SER A 121 44.53 32.24 -19.94
CA SER A 121 43.23 32.57 -20.53
C SER A 121 43.30 33.82 -21.40
N PRO A 122 42.69 33.86 -22.60
CA PRO A 122 42.60 35.07 -23.41
C PRO A 122 41.52 36.05 -22.89
N ASP A 123 41.79 37.35 -22.99
CA ASP A 123 40.85 38.40 -22.60
C ASP A 123 39.56 38.43 -23.46
N PRO A 124 38.39 38.74 -22.87
CA PRO A 124 37.15 38.93 -23.61
C PRO A 124 37.12 40.29 -24.33
N PRO A 125 36.66 40.36 -25.61
CA PRO A 125 36.59 41.63 -26.34
C PRO A 125 35.44 42.53 -25.85
N HIS A 126 35.73 43.81 -25.66
CA HIS A 126 34.72 44.83 -25.34
C HIS A 126 33.58 44.86 -26.38
N ARG A 127 32.33 44.65 -25.93
CA ARG A 127 31.14 45.07 -26.67
C ARG A 127 30.72 46.45 -26.22
N GLY A 128 30.65 47.39 -27.16
CA GLY A 128 30.15 48.74 -26.91
C GLY A 128 28.64 48.76 -26.67
N GLU A 129 28.21 49.65 -25.78
CA GLU A 129 26.80 49.85 -25.45
C GLU A 129 26.02 50.45 -26.63
N ARG A 130 24.75 50.04 -26.76
CA ARG A 130 23.72 50.80 -27.48
C ARG A 130 22.51 50.95 -26.55
N PRO A 131 21.89 52.13 -26.46
CA PRO A 131 20.78 52.36 -25.55
C PRO A 131 19.52 51.63 -26.01
N SER A 132 18.77 51.07 -25.06
CA SER A 132 17.41 50.58 -25.29
C SER A 132 16.46 51.75 -25.58
N PRO A 133 15.43 51.57 -26.44
CA PRO A 133 14.33 52.52 -26.53
C PRO A 133 13.49 52.53 -25.23
N PRO A 134 12.76 53.62 -24.93
CA PRO A 134 11.87 53.67 -23.78
C PRO A 134 10.69 52.70 -23.96
N LEU A 135 10.24 52.12 -22.85
CA LEU A 135 8.97 51.39 -22.78
C LEU A 135 7.82 52.41 -22.69
N GLU A 136 6.82 52.27 -23.55
CA GLU A 136 5.54 52.98 -23.40
C GLU A 136 4.73 52.35 -22.24
N PRO A 137 3.96 53.15 -21.48
CA PRO A 137 3.15 52.63 -20.38
C PRO A 137 1.99 51.79 -20.93
N TRP A 138 1.76 50.64 -20.31
CA TRP A 138 0.56 49.83 -20.57
C TRP A 138 -0.66 50.49 -19.94
N GLU A 139 -1.75 50.60 -20.70
CA GLU A 139 -3.01 51.14 -20.19
C GLU A 139 -3.70 50.14 -19.26
N VAL A 140 -4.20 50.63 -18.12
CA VAL A 140 -4.96 49.82 -17.15
C VAL A 140 -6.41 49.76 -17.59
N PRO A 141 -7.02 48.56 -17.78
CA PRO A 141 -8.45 48.45 -18.07
C PRO A 141 -9.29 48.96 -16.89
N GLU A 142 -10.30 49.77 -17.17
CA GLU A 142 -11.24 50.26 -16.14
C GLU A 142 -12.08 49.12 -15.52
N PRO A 143 -12.54 49.27 -14.27
CA PRO A 143 -13.34 48.25 -13.59
C PRO A 143 -14.69 48.03 -14.29
N TRP A 144 -15.13 46.77 -14.31
CA TRP A 144 -16.42 46.36 -14.83
C TRP A 144 -17.57 46.79 -13.91
N GLU A 145 -18.67 47.25 -14.50
CA GLU A 145 -19.87 47.66 -13.76
C GLU A 145 -20.64 46.46 -13.15
N GLU A 146 -21.28 46.68 -12.01
CA GLU A 146 -22.01 45.64 -11.28
C GLU A 146 -23.34 45.28 -11.98
N ALA A 147 -23.55 43.98 -12.25
CA ALA A 147 -24.85 43.47 -12.70
C ALA A 147 -25.79 43.21 -11.49
N PRO A 148 -27.10 43.53 -11.59
CA PRO A 148 -27.98 43.64 -10.43
C PRO A 148 -28.43 42.30 -9.82
N GLU A 149 -28.67 42.32 -8.50
CA GLU A 149 -29.11 41.18 -7.70
C GLU A 149 -30.39 40.51 -8.24
N SER A 150 -30.33 39.19 -8.48
CA SER A 150 -31.50 38.39 -8.83
C SER A 150 -32.27 37.96 -7.58
N LYS A 151 -33.49 38.46 -7.41
CA LYS A 151 -34.34 38.15 -6.25
C LYS A 151 -34.88 36.73 -6.32
N VAL A 152 -34.42 35.86 -5.42
CA VAL A 152 -35.02 34.55 -5.15
C VAL A 152 -36.20 34.74 -4.17
N PRO A 153 -37.40 34.17 -4.42
CA PRO A 153 -38.56 34.36 -3.54
C PRO A 153 -38.52 33.47 -2.29
N GLU A 154 -38.80 34.04 -1.12
CA GLU A 154 -38.98 33.29 0.12
C GLU A 154 -40.19 32.34 0.04
N GLN A 155 -39.95 31.03 0.13
CA GLN A 155 -41.01 30.07 0.45
C GLN A 155 -41.12 29.90 1.97
N ARG A 156 -42.21 30.43 2.53
CA ARG A 156 -42.56 30.24 3.95
C ARG A 156 -42.90 28.78 4.23
N TYR A 157 -42.04 28.09 4.98
CA TYR A 157 -42.45 26.91 5.73
C TYR A 157 -42.91 27.31 7.13
N ALA A 158 -44.06 26.78 7.55
CA ALA A 158 -44.60 27.03 8.89
C ALA A 158 -43.82 26.25 9.95
N GLN A 159 -43.53 26.90 11.08
CA GLN A 159 -43.07 26.22 12.29
C GLN A 159 -44.27 26.00 13.22
N GLU A 160 -44.49 24.75 13.63
CA GLU A 160 -45.28 24.44 14.83
C GLU A 160 -44.33 24.18 16.01
N PRO A 161 -44.69 24.56 17.25
CA PRO A 161 -43.75 24.65 18.36
C PRO A 161 -43.51 23.30 19.06
N TRP A 162 -42.27 23.06 19.48
CA TRP A 162 -41.92 22.04 20.47
C TRP A 162 -41.53 22.68 21.80
N HIS A 163 -41.69 21.91 22.88
CA HIS A 163 -41.77 22.43 24.25
C HIS A 163 -40.44 22.88 24.86
N THR A 164 -40.52 23.99 25.61
CA THR A 164 -39.72 24.39 26.78
C THR A 164 -38.42 23.61 27.08
N GLN A 165 -37.27 24.28 26.90
CA GLN A 165 -36.05 23.98 27.66
C GLN A 165 -36.05 24.73 29.00
N GLU A 166 -35.43 24.13 30.02
CA GLU A 166 -35.11 24.79 31.29
C GLU A 166 -33.89 25.73 31.12
N PRO A 167 -33.78 26.81 31.93
CA PRO A 167 -32.69 27.78 31.77
C PRO A 167 -31.34 27.19 32.22
N TRP A 168 -30.34 27.28 31.35
CA TRP A 168 -28.94 27.05 31.72
C TRP A 168 -28.48 28.08 32.75
N GLN A 169 -27.73 27.64 33.76
CA GLN A 169 -26.96 28.53 34.63
C GLN A 169 -25.57 28.79 34.04
N GLU A 170 -25.10 30.03 34.16
CA GLU A 170 -23.75 30.42 33.75
C GLU A 170 -22.71 29.80 34.71
N PRO A 171 -21.62 29.18 34.20
CA PRO A 171 -20.51 28.74 35.04
C PRO A 171 -19.66 29.92 35.49
N GLU A 172 -19.16 29.86 36.74
CA GLU A 172 -18.44 30.97 37.38
C GLU A 172 -17.10 31.33 36.73
N GLN A 173 -16.72 32.60 36.86
CA GLN A 173 -15.49 33.17 36.31
C GLN A 173 -14.23 32.57 36.96
N TRP A 174 -13.55 31.67 36.25
CA TRP A 174 -12.22 31.18 36.65
C TRP A 174 -11.19 32.31 36.56
N ARG A 175 -10.65 32.73 37.71
CA ARG A 175 -9.46 33.59 37.78
C ARG A 175 -8.20 32.74 37.57
N VAL A 176 -7.35 33.15 36.63
CA VAL A 176 -6.02 32.54 36.43
C VAL A 176 -5.06 33.05 37.53
N PRO A 177 -4.27 32.18 38.20
CA PRO A 177 -3.25 32.61 39.15
C PRO A 177 -2.09 33.37 38.48
N GLU A 178 -1.62 34.43 39.12
CA GLU A 178 -0.66 35.42 38.59
C GLU A 178 0.82 34.93 38.60
N SER A 179 1.06 33.62 38.50
CA SER A 179 2.38 32.99 38.72
C SER A 179 2.98 32.26 37.51
N TRP A 180 2.39 32.41 36.31
CA TRP A 180 2.95 31.89 35.06
C TRP A 180 3.72 32.98 34.29
N GLN A 181 4.96 33.24 34.69
CA GLN A 181 5.95 33.91 33.83
C GLN A 181 6.75 32.85 33.06
N ALA A 182 6.77 32.96 31.73
CA ALA A 182 7.52 32.05 30.87
C ALA A 182 9.00 32.46 30.77
N PRO A 183 9.95 31.52 30.62
CA PRO A 183 11.36 31.86 30.37
C PRO A 183 11.57 32.35 28.92
N GLU A 184 12.00 33.59 28.75
CA GLU A 184 12.44 34.12 27.45
C GLU A 184 13.81 33.54 27.05
N HIS A 185 13.84 32.45 26.28
CA HIS A 185 15.00 32.02 25.45
C HIS A 185 14.73 30.76 24.60
N TRP A 186 14.00 30.88 23.49
CA TRP A 186 14.02 29.85 22.43
C TRP A 186 14.15 30.45 21.02
N GLN A 187 14.93 29.77 20.17
CA GLN A 187 15.57 30.34 18.99
C GLN A 187 14.71 30.21 17.71
N ALA A 188 13.61 30.95 17.62
CA ALA A 188 12.74 30.92 16.44
C ALA A 188 13.42 31.32 15.11
N ALA A 189 14.48 32.13 15.16
CA ALA A 189 15.20 32.59 13.96
C ALA A 189 16.03 31.49 13.27
N GLY A 190 16.81 30.72 14.03
CA GLY A 190 17.76 29.76 13.46
C GLY A 190 17.11 28.62 12.66
N ALA A 191 15.90 28.20 13.05
CA ALA A 191 15.13 27.20 12.31
C ALA A 191 14.67 27.70 10.93
N ALA A 192 14.42 29.01 10.77
CA ALA A 192 14.06 29.60 9.49
C ALA A 192 15.28 29.74 8.56
N GLU A 193 16.42 30.15 9.10
CA GLU A 193 17.69 30.25 8.34
C GLU A 193 18.19 28.87 7.89
N GLN A 194 18.14 27.85 8.76
CA GLN A 194 18.51 26.48 8.39
C GLN A 194 17.60 25.93 7.28
N TRP A 195 16.28 26.14 7.37
CA TRP A 195 15.35 25.71 6.32
C TRP A 195 15.61 26.40 4.98
N GLN A 196 15.95 27.70 4.98
CA GLN A 196 16.33 28.42 3.75
C GLN A 196 17.64 27.88 3.15
N ALA A 197 18.63 27.52 3.97
CA ALA A 197 19.87 26.89 3.50
C ALA A 197 19.61 25.51 2.87
N GLU A 198 18.71 24.70 3.45
CA GLU A 198 18.30 23.40 2.90
C GLU A 198 17.53 23.53 1.58
N GLN A 199 16.66 24.54 1.42
CA GLN A 199 16.01 24.84 0.13
C GLN A 199 17.06 25.24 -0.94
N TRP A 200 17.96 26.17 -0.61
CA TRP A 200 18.98 26.64 -1.55
C TRP A 200 19.92 25.52 -2.02
N GLN A 201 20.33 24.61 -1.12
CA GLN A 201 21.13 23.43 -1.49
C GLN A 201 20.37 22.48 -2.43
N ALA A 202 19.06 22.29 -2.23
CA ALA A 202 18.24 21.49 -3.14
C ALA A 202 18.11 22.11 -4.54
N GLU A 203 17.97 23.44 -4.63
CA GLU A 203 17.94 24.18 -5.90
C GLU A 203 19.28 24.10 -6.66
N GLN A 204 20.41 24.27 -5.97
CA GLN A 204 21.74 24.09 -6.57
C GLN A 204 21.93 22.67 -7.13
N TRP A 205 21.58 21.64 -6.36
CA TRP A 205 21.70 20.24 -6.77
C TRP A 205 20.80 19.87 -7.95
N GLN A 206 19.65 20.54 -8.10
CA GLN A 206 18.81 20.41 -9.30
C GLN A 206 19.44 21.09 -10.51
N ALA A 207 20.00 22.30 -10.35
CA ALA A 207 20.67 23.02 -11.44
C ALA A 207 21.89 22.24 -11.99
N GLU A 208 22.69 21.61 -11.11
CA GLU A 208 23.81 20.74 -11.51
C GLU A 208 23.36 19.53 -12.34
N ARG A 209 22.17 18.98 -12.08
CA ARG A 209 21.61 17.84 -12.83
C ARG A 209 20.99 18.20 -14.18
N TYR A 210 20.51 19.43 -14.34
CA TYR A 210 19.82 19.89 -15.55
C TYR A 210 20.62 20.85 -16.43
N THR A 211 21.90 21.08 -16.12
CA THR A 211 22.82 21.78 -17.02
C THR A 211 23.25 20.83 -18.16
N PRO A 212 22.84 21.05 -19.43
CA PRO A 212 23.29 20.21 -20.54
C PRO A 212 24.80 20.40 -20.78
N PRO A 213 25.52 19.37 -21.28
CA PRO A 213 26.94 19.52 -21.59
C PRO A 213 27.15 20.60 -22.67
N PRO A 214 28.25 21.38 -22.60
CA PRO A 214 28.39 22.64 -23.36
C PRO A 214 28.41 22.47 -24.89
N ASP A 215 28.67 21.28 -25.40
CA ASP A 215 28.64 20.95 -26.83
C ASP A 215 27.25 20.51 -27.34
N SER A 216 26.20 20.63 -26.52
CA SER A 216 24.82 20.29 -26.92
C SER A 216 24.32 21.27 -27.99
N PRO A 217 23.91 20.82 -29.19
CA PRO A 217 23.36 21.71 -30.21
C PRO A 217 22.04 22.34 -29.72
N PRO A 218 21.76 23.61 -30.06
CA PRO A 218 20.54 24.27 -29.63
C PRO A 218 19.29 23.55 -30.17
N PRO A 219 18.20 23.48 -29.39
CA PRO A 219 16.99 22.77 -29.79
C PRO A 219 16.41 23.38 -31.08
N VAL A 220 16.08 22.52 -32.05
CA VAL A 220 15.46 22.92 -33.31
C VAL A 220 14.07 23.49 -33.00
N PRO A 221 13.71 24.70 -33.50
CA PRO A 221 12.40 25.27 -33.24
C PRO A 221 11.30 24.38 -33.82
N SER A 222 10.28 24.09 -33.00
CA SER A 222 9.14 23.26 -33.41
C SER A 222 8.37 23.92 -34.57
N PRO A 223 7.92 23.15 -35.58
CA PRO A 223 7.14 23.69 -36.67
C PRO A 223 5.79 24.23 -36.16
N SER A 224 5.40 25.42 -36.62
CA SER A 224 4.12 26.03 -36.25
C SER A 224 2.93 25.16 -36.70
N PRO A 225 1.87 25.03 -35.91
CA PRO A 225 0.68 24.27 -36.31
C PRO A 225 0.01 24.91 -37.52
N GLY A 226 -0.27 24.10 -38.54
CA GLY A 226 -1.02 24.54 -39.71
C GLY A 226 -2.50 24.83 -39.39
N PRO A 227 -3.20 25.65 -40.19
CA PRO A 227 -4.61 25.96 -39.97
C PRO A 227 -5.49 24.71 -40.08
N ALA A 228 -6.48 24.61 -39.19
CA ALA A 228 -7.39 23.47 -39.13
C ALA A 228 -8.29 23.35 -40.39
N PRO A 229 -8.61 22.13 -40.86
CA PRO A 229 -9.48 21.92 -42.00
C PRO A 229 -10.93 22.31 -41.70
N THR A 230 -11.61 22.91 -42.67
CA THR A 230 -13.02 23.30 -42.58
C THR A 230 -13.95 22.06 -42.59
N PRO A 231 -15.00 21.99 -41.74
CA PRO A 231 -15.94 20.88 -41.76
C PRO A 231 -16.79 20.85 -43.05
N PRO A 232 -17.18 19.65 -43.54
CA PRO A 232 -18.12 19.51 -44.65
C PRO A 232 -19.57 19.86 -44.23
N PRO A 233 -20.43 20.26 -45.19
CA PRO A 233 -21.81 20.67 -44.90
C PRO A 233 -22.76 19.51 -44.57
N ASP A 234 -23.85 19.83 -43.87
CA ASP A 234 -24.88 18.91 -43.38
C ASP A 234 -25.46 17.97 -44.43
N GLN A 235 -25.74 16.72 -44.01
CA GLN A 235 -26.65 15.81 -44.72
C GLN A 235 -27.94 15.61 -43.93
N ALA A 236 -29.07 15.66 -44.62
CA ALA A 236 -30.41 15.56 -44.03
C ALA A 236 -30.70 14.14 -43.47
N PRO A 237 -31.54 14.02 -42.43
CA PRO A 237 -31.81 12.74 -41.78
C PRO A 237 -32.62 11.77 -42.68
N PRO A 238 -32.33 10.45 -42.62
CA PRO A 238 -33.03 9.43 -43.41
C PRO A 238 -34.45 9.17 -42.90
N GLN A 239 -35.32 8.71 -43.82
CA GLN A 239 -36.74 8.43 -43.54
C GLN A 239 -36.97 7.10 -42.81
N ALA A 240 -38.13 6.97 -42.17
CA ALA A 240 -38.50 5.80 -41.37
C ALA A 240 -38.82 4.55 -42.21
N SER A 241 -38.50 3.38 -41.65
CA SER A 241 -38.84 2.06 -42.20
C SER A 241 -40.16 1.49 -41.64
N PRO A 242 -40.85 0.57 -42.35
CA PRO A 242 -42.26 0.26 -42.11
C PRO A 242 -42.54 -0.84 -41.07
N GLN A 243 -43.84 -1.06 -40.82
CA GLN A 243 -44.45 -1.87 -39.77
C GLN A 243 -44.22 -3.39 -39.89
N ALA A 244 -44.23 -4.09 -38.75
CA ALA A 244 -44.24 -5.55 -38.66
C ALA A 244 -45.69 -6.12 -38.59
N PRO A 245 -45.94 -7.35 -39.11
CA PRO A 245 -47.26 -7.98 -39.08
C PRO A 245 -47.60 -8.64 -37.72
N PRO A 246 -48.91 -8.85 -37.41
CA PRO A 246 -49.36 -9.38 -36.12
C PRO A 246 -49.17 -10.89 -35.98
N GLN A 247 -48.92 -11.36 -34.75
CA GLN A 247 -48.86 -12.79 -34.41
C GLN A 247 -50.26 -13.35 -34.13
N SER A 248 -50.56 -14.51 -34.72
CA SER A 248 -51.82 -15.24 -34.50
C SER A 248 -51.79 -16.00 -33.17
N GLN A 249 -52.83 -15.84 -32.35
CA GLN A 249 -53.04 -16.71 -31.18
C GLN A 249 -53.62 -18.06 -31.64
N SER A 250 -53.14 -19.15 -31.03
CA SER A 250 -53.73 -20.48 -31.19
C SER A 250 -53.81 -21.18 -29.83
N GLN A 251 -55.03 -21.41 -29.36
CA GLN A 251 -55.28 -22.21 -28.15
C GLN A 251 -55.32 -23.70 -28.51
N SER A 252 -54.75 -24.55 -27.65
CA SER A 252 -55.06 -25.98 -27.59
C SER A 252 -55.05 -26.44 -26.14
N GLN A 253 -56.17 -27.02 -25.70
CA GLN A 253 -56.34 -27.66 -24.40
C GLN A 253 -56.22 -29.19 -24.54
N SER A 254 -56.28 -29.91 -23.41
CA SER A 254 -56.47 -31.38 -23.33
C SER A 254 -55.22 -32.23 -23.70
N GLN A 255 -54.97 -33.41 -23.10
CA GLN A 255 -55.70 -34.13 -22.04
C GLN A 255 -54.86 -35.22 -21.33
N SER A 256 -55.37 -35.67 -20.18
CA SER A 256 -55.40 -37.07 -19.69
C SER A 256 -54.14 -37.80 -19.16
N GLN A 257 -54.27 -38.25 -17.89
CA GLN A 257 -53.91 -39.59 -17.36
C GLN A 257 -52.39 -39.92 -17.18
N SER A 258 -51.93 -40.73 -16.20
CA SER A 258 -52.59 -41.63 -15.23
C SER A 258 -51.92 -41.57 -13.83
N GLN A 259 -52.64 -41.95 -12.76
CA GLN A 259 -52.02 -42.45 -11.52
C GLN A 259 -51.72 -43.96 -11.62
N PRO A 260 -50.84 -44.50 -10.78
CA PRO A 260 -51.38 -45.34 -9.69
C PRO A 260 -50.69 -45.12 -8.32
N GLN A 261 -51.38 -45.51 -7.24
CA GLN A 261 -50.86 -45.55 -5.86
C GLN A 261 -50.62 -46.99 -5.39
N ALA A 262 -49.48 -47.28 -4.73
CA ALA A 262 -49.37 -48.43 -3.80
C ALA A 262 -48.17 -48.35 -2.81
N ARG A 263 -48.44 -47.84 -1.60
CA ARG A 263 -47.97 -48.30 -0.28
C ARG A 263 -46.60 -49.04 -0.13
N SER A 264 -45.73 -48.48 0.70
CA SER A 264 -45.06 -49.22 1.80
C SER A 264 -44.82 -48.29 3.01
N ARG A 265 -44.38 -48.82 4.17
CA ARG A 265 -44.29 -48.08 5.46
C ARG A 265 -42.96 -48.32 6.19
N SER A 266 -42.30 -47.23 6.61
CA SER A 266 -41.48 -47.08 7.83
C SER A 266 -41.39 -45.57 8.13
N GLN A 267 -41.61 -45.05 9.35
CA GLN A 267 -40.69 -45.07 10.51
C GLN A 267 -39.26 -44.64 10.13
N SER A 268 -38.64 -43.60 10.72
CA SER A 268 -39.08 -42.56 11.69
C SER A 268 -38.30 -41.26 11.39
N SER A 269 -38.77 -40.06 11.73
CA SER A 269 -38.62 -39.39 13.03
C SER A 269 -38.96 -37.89 12.86
N GLY A 270 -39.15 -37.12 13.94
CA GLY A 270 -39.70 -35.76 13.87
C GLY A 270 -38.71 -34.63 13.51
N ARG A 271 -39.14 -33.71 12.64
CA ARG A 271 -38.59 -32.33 12.52
C ARG A 271 -39.74 -31.32 12.40
N GLY A 272 -39.54 -30.12 12.97
CA GLY A 272 -40.59 -29.13 13.22
C GLY A 272 -40.99 -28.23 12.03
N PRO A 273 -41.95 -27.31 12.22
CA PRO A 273 -42.61 -26.59 11.12
C PRO A 273 -41.76 -25.56 10.37
N LEU A 274 -40.61 -25.14 10.92
CA LEU A 274 -39.82 -24.00 10.42
C LEU A 274 -39.08 -24.25 9.09
N GLN A 275 -39.10 -25.47 8.55
CA GLN A 275 -38.28 -25.85 7.39
C GLN A 275 -38.99 -25.69 6.02
N ARG A 276 -39.99 -24.79 5.91
CA ARG A 276 -40.77 -24.56 4.67
C ARG A 276 -40.69 -23.15 4.06
N LEU A 277 -39.97 -22.21 4.66
CA LEU A 277 -39.96 -20.80 4.23
C LEU A 277 -38.68 -20.32 3.51
N THR A 278 -37.70 -21.20 3.27
CA THR A 278 -36.42 -20.87 2.60
C THR A 278 -36.31 -21.41 1.16
N GLY A 279 -37.41 -21.87 0.57
CA GLY A 279 -37.41 -22.52 -0.76
C GLY A 279 -37.64 -21.60 -1.97
N ALA A 280 -38.02 -20.33 -1.77
CA ALA A 280 -38.76 -19.56 -2.79
C ALA A 280 -38.17 -18.19 -3.16
N LEU A 281 -36.84 -18.06 -3.29
CA LEU A 281 -36.25 -16.88 -3.97
C LEU A 281 -34.88 -17.09 -4.65
N ARG A 282 -34.58 -18.31 -5.12
CA ARG A 282 -33.52 -18.52 -6.13
C ARG A 282 -34.12 -18.49 -7.53
N ARG A 283 -34.15 -17.30 -8.16
CA ARG A 283 -34.24 -17.19 -9.63
C ARG A 283 -32.94 -17.75 -10.22
N ARG A 284 -32.93 -19.07 -10.42
CA ARG A 284 -31.78 -19.82 -10.92
C ARG A 284 -31.55 -19.42 -12.38
N HIS A 285 -30.65 -18.46 -12.62
CA HIS A 285 -29.98 -18.36 -13.91
C HIS A 285 -29.45 -19.76 -14.23
N LYS A 286 -29.89 -20.30 -15.36
CA LYS A 286 -29.63 -21.69 -15.74
C LYS A 286 -28.21 -21.77 -16.29
N LYS A 287 -27.19 -21.69 -15.40
CA LYS A 287 -25.75 -21.80 -15.72
C LYS A 287 -25.61 -22.93 -16.76
N PRO A 288 -25.11 -22.65 -17.97
CA PRO A 288 -25.11 -23.63 -19.05
C PRO A 288 -24.35 -24.87 -18.59
N ALA A 289 -24.96 -26.05 -18.78
CA ALA A 289 -24.41 -27.30 -18.31
C ALA A 289 -23.22 -27.71 -19.20
N GLY A 290 -22.03 -27.23 -18.87
CA GLY A 290 -20.81 -27.54 -19.63
C GLY A 290 -19.53 -26.88 -19.11
N THR A 291 -19.58 -25.65 -18.58
CA THR A 291 -18.37 -24.95 -18.11
C THR A 291 -17.79 -25.64 -16.87
N ALA A 292 -16.67 -26.35 -17.03
CA ALA A 292 -15.90 -26.87 -15.92
C ALA A 292 -15.19 -25.71 -15.22
N GLU A 293 -15.38 -25.60 -13.92
CA GLU A 293 -14.88 -24.52 -13.08
C GLU A 293 -13.62 -25.04 -12.40
N TRP A 294 -12.45 -24.59 -12.85
CA TRP A 294 -11.15 -25.05 -12.35
C TRP A 294 -10.57 -24.06 -11.35
N GLU A 295 -9.91 -24.60 -10.33
CA GLU A 295 -9.13 -23.86 -9.35
C GLU A 295 -7.66 -23.79 -9.81
N ALA A 296 -7.09 -22.58 -9.81
CA ALA A 296 -5.72 -22.31 -10.22
C ALA A 296 -4.96 -21.48 -9.17
N PHE A 297 -3.79 -21.98 -8.77
CA PHE A 297 -2.91 -21.40 -7.75
C PHE A 297 -1.61 -20.86 -8.38
N PRO A 298 -1.00 -19.79 -7.85
CA PRO A 298 0.33 -19.31 -8.28
C PRO A 298 1.42 -20.39 -8.22
N LEU A 299 2.22 -20.51 -9.28
CA LEU A 299 3.34 -21.46 -9.39
C LEU A 299 4.67 -20.70 -9.48
N ILE A 300 5.55 -20.88 -8.49
CA ILE A 300 6.92 -20.34 -8.51
C ILE A 300 7.90 -21.44 -8.09
N GLU A 301 8.52 -22.10 -9.05
CA GLU A 301 9.57 -23.10 -8.78
C GLU A 301 10.94 -22.47 -9.08
N ALA A 302 11.81 -22.42 -8.07
CA ALA A 302 13.19 -21.99 -8.19
C ALA A 302 14.09 -22.84 -7.28
N PRO A 303 15.38 -23.03 -7.64
CA PRO A 303 16.40 -23.58 -6.74
C PRO A 303 16.41 -22.87 -5.39
N GLU A 304 16.76 -23.60 -4.33
CA GLU A 304 16.89 -23.01 -2.98
C GLU A 304 18.19 -22.23 -2.83
N GLU A 305 19.19 -22.59 -3.63
CA GLU A 305 20.51 -21.98 -3.64
C GLU A 305 21.00 -21.71 -5.06
N VAL A 306 21.77 -20.63 -5.25
CA VAL A 306 22.49 -20.30 -6.48
C VAL A 306 23.78 -19.54 -6.14
N VAL A 307 24.84 -19.69 -6.94
CA VAL A 307 26.07 -18.92 -6.74
C VAL A 307 25.96 -17.56 -7.42
N ALA A 308 26.50 -16.52 -6.81
CA ALA A 308 26.62 -15.19 -7.41
C ALA A 308 27.34 -15.27 -8.78
N GLY A 309 26.78 -14.59 -9.78
CA GLY A 309 27.21 -14.62 -11.18
C GLY A 309 26.61 -15.75 -12.04
N TRP A 310 26.03 -16.80 -11.43
CA TRP A 310 25.46 -17.96 -12.15
C TRP A 310 24.00 -17.73 -12.57
N GLY A 311 23.60 -18.41 -13.66
CA GLY A 311 22.20 -18.50 -14.09
C GLY A 311 21.40 -19.50 -13.26
N LEU A 312 20.11 -19.21 -13.06
CA LEU A 312 19.09 -20.13 -12.58
C LEU A 312 17.85 -20.09 -13.49
N GLU A 313 17.22 -21.25 -13.66
CA GLU A 313 15.91 -21.35 -14.31
C GLU A 313 14.81 -21.22 -13.24
N VAL A 314 13.82 -20.36 -13.51
CA VAL A 314 12.69 -20.08 -12.61
C VAL A 314 11.41 -20.37 -13.39
N ARG A 315 10.64 -21.36 -12.93
CA ARG A 315 9.34 -21.70 -13.50
C ARG A 315 8.28 -20.81 -12.88
N VAL A 316 7.57 -20.05 -13.71
CA VAL A 316 6.42 -19.22 -13.31
C VAL A 316 5.16 -19.58 -14.08
N GLY A 317 3.99 -19.45 -13.45
CA GLY A 317 2.70 -19.74 -14.08
C GLY A 317 1.61 -20.04 -13.06
N ILE A 318 0.67 -20.91 -13.42
CA ILE A 318 -0.37 -21.41 -12.50
C ILE A 318 -0.41 -22.93 -12.47
N THR A 319 -0.90 -23.49 -11.37
CA THR A 319 -1.02 -24.94 -11.11
C THR A 319 -2.38 -25.29 -10.50
N GLY A 320 -2.87 -26.50 -10.75
CA GLY A 320 -4.09 -27.03 -10.10
C GLY A 320 -3.83 -27.71 -8.75
N ALA A 321 -2.57 -27.79 -8.31
CA ALA A 321 -2.21 -28.31 -7.01
C ALA A 321 -2.14 -27.16 -5.99
N ALA A 322 -2.99 -27.21 -4.96
CA ALA A 322 -2.96 -26.25 -3.87
C ALA A 322 -1.59 -26.25 -3.17
N GLY A 323 -0.87 -25.13 -3.28
CA GLY A 323 0.26 -24.84 -2.40
C GLY A 323 -0.24 -24.69 -0.95
N ARG A 324 0.64 -24.90 0.04
CA ARG A 324 0.25 -24.84 1.47
C ARG A 324 -0.33 -23.50 1.93
N GLU A 325 -0.10 -22.42 1.17
CA GLU A 325 -0.49 -21.04 1.50
C GLU A 325 -1.01 -20.28 0.25
N ALA A 326 -1.66 -20.99 -0.69
CA ALA A 326 -2.21 -20.39 -1.91
C ALA A 326 -3.73 -20.62 -2.02
N GLU A 327 -4.47 -19.58 -2.43
CA GLU A 327 -5.91 -19.64 -2.76
C GLU A 327 -6.12 -19.60 -4.29
N SER A 328 -7.32 -19.98 -4.73
CA SER A 328 -7.58 -20.42 -6.10
C SER A 328 -8.40 -19.44 -6.95
N VAL A 329 -7.86 -19.09 -8.13
CA VAL A 329 -8.60 -18.36 -9.16
C VAL A 329 -9.56 -19.33 -9.86
N SER A 330 -10.85 -18.97 -9.93
CA SER A 330 -11.87 -19.73 -10.66
C SER A 330 -11.93 -19.32 -12.13
N ILE A 331 -11.77 -20.29 -13.03
CA ILE A 331 -11.66 -20.06 -14.48
C ILE A 331 -12.90 -20.59 -15.21
N SER A 332 -13.36 -19.87 -16.25
CA SER A 332 -14.51 -20.28 -17.07
C SER A 332 -14.43 -19.98 -18.59
N GLU A 333 -13.55 -19.06 -19.01
CA GLU A 333 -13.30 -18.73 -20.43
C GLU A 333 -11.78 -18.58 -20.68
N PRO A 334 -11.28 -18.72 -21.93
CA PRO A 334 -9.85 -18.62 -22.22
C PRO A 334 -9.30 -17.18 -22.19
N PHE A 335 -8.24 -16.93 -21.42
CA PHE A 335 -7.68 -15.60 -21.18
C PHE A 335 -6.14 -15.56 -21.28
N ASP A 336 -5.59 -14.34 -21.36
CA ASP A 336 -4.15 -14.10 -21.29
C ASP A 336 -3.76 -13.73 -19.85
N LEU A 337 -2.84 -14.50 -19.28
CA LEU A 337 -2.25 -14.31 -17.97
C LEU A 337 -0.90 -13.62 -18.12
N ASP A 338 -0.82 -12.35 -17.76
CA ASP A 338 0.42 -11.58 -17.70
C ASP A 338 1.13 -11.81 -16.37
N VAL A 339 2.31 -12.42 -16.42
CA VAL A 339 3.14 -12.78 -15.27
C VAL A 339 4.36 -11.87 -15.23
N GLN A 340 4.47 -11.02 -14.20
CA GLN A 340 5.63 -10.16 -13.97
C GLN A 340 6.45 -10.67 -12.78
N VAL A 341 7.75 -10.85 -13.00
CA VAL A 341 8.72 -11.22 -11.97
C VAL A 341 9.44 -9.97 -11.48
N ILE A 342 9.57 -9.85 -10.16
CA ILE A 342 10.42 -8.87 -9.48
C ILE A 342 11.38 -9.69 -8.61
N ALA A 343 12.61 -9.89 -9.08
CA ALA A 343 13.63 -10.64 -8.33
C ALA A 343 14.89 -9.79 -8.23
N GLU A 344 15.19 -9.31 -7.03
CA GLU A 344 16.29 -8.39 -6.83
C GLU A 344 17.55 -9.10 -6.31
N GLY A 345 18.73 -8.57 -6.65
CA GLY A 345 19.97 -9.35 -6.70
C GLY A 345 20.05 -10.25 -7.95
N PHE A 346 19.23 -10.01 -8.99
CA PHE A 346 19.25 -10.77 -10.24
C PHE A 346 19.16 -9.88 -11.49
N GLU A 347 19.73 -10.34 -12.60
CA GLU A 347 19.43 -9.90 -13.97
C GLU A 347 18.42 -10.87 -14.60
N ALA A 348 17.56 -10.39 -15.50
CA ALA A 348 16.68 -11.24 -16.33
C ALA A 348 16.96 -10.99 -17.83
N PRO A 349 17.90 -11.72 -18.46
CA PRO A 349 18.34 -11.45 -19.83
C PRO A 349 17.24 -11.60 -20.90
N ASP A 350 16.21 -12.39 -20.61
CA ASP A 350 15.05 -12.59 -21.48
C ASP A 350 13.89 -11.60 -21.20
N GLY A 351 14.05 -10.67 -20.24
CA GLY A 351 13.00 -9.77 -19.76
C GLY A 351 12.32 -10.24 -18.47
N TRP A 352 11.57 -9.33 -17.85
CA TRP A 352 10.92 -9.52 -16.53
C TRP A 352 9.46 -9.97 -16.60
N ARG A 353 8.88 -10.08 -17.80
CA ARG A 353 7.48 -10.46 -18.01
C ARG A 353 7.32 -11.62 -18.98
N VAL A 354 6.27 -12.40 -18.79
CA VAL A 354 5.82 -13.42 -19.76
C VAL A 354 4.29 -13.50 -19.78
N ARG A 355 3.72 -13.50 -21.00
CA ARG A 355 2.29 -13.72 -21.23
C ARG A 355 2.01 -15.20 -21.47
N LEU A 356 1.06 -15.77 -20.74
CA LEU A 356 0.68 -17.17 -20.82
C LEU A 356 -0.79 -17.29 -21.24
N ARG A 357 -1.08 -18.03 -22.31
CA ARG A 357 -2.47 -18.32 -22.70
C ARG A 357 -3.03 -19.42 -21.78
N VAL A 358 -4.14 -19.12 -21.11
CA VAL A 358 -4.90 -20.06 -20.28
C VAL A 358 -6.13 -20.51 -21.06
N GLU A 359 -6.31 -21.82 -21.24
CA GLU A 359 -7.38 -22.41 -22.06
C GLU A 359 -7.70 -23.85 -21.63
N GLU A 360 -8.81 -24.44 -22.10
CA GLU A 360 -9.21 -25.82 -21.73
C GLU A 360 -8.15 -26.88 -22.08
N GLY A 361 -7.40 -26.70 -23.18
CA GLY A 361 -6.29 -27.58 -23.55
C GLY A 361 -5.00 -27.38 -22.72
N SER A 362 -4.92 -26.28 -21.97
CA SER A 362 -3.77 -25.87 -21.16
C SER A 362 -4.22 -24.99 -19.99
N PRO A 363 -4.94 -25.54 -18.99
CA PRO A 363 -5.50 -24.74 -17.88
C PRO A 363 -4.44 -24.29 -16.87
N TYR A 364 -3.25 -24.91 -16.93
CA TYR A 364 -2.11 -24.66 -16.03
C TYR A 364 -0.83 -24.36 -16.83
N PRO A 365 -0.80 -23.27 -17.62
CA PRO A 365 0.39 -22.91 -18.40
C PRO A 365 1.50 -22.41 -17.48
N ALA A 366 2.74 -22.62 -17.92
CA ALA A 366 3.92 -22.11 -17.26
C ALA A 366 5.05 -21.85 -18.25
N ALA A 367 5.90 -20.87 -17.93
CA ALA A 367 7.15 -20.60 -18.64
C ALA A 367 8.34 -20.74 -17.69
N VAL A 368 9.49 -21.04 -18.27
CA VAL A 368 10.79 -21.00 -17.60
C VAL A 368 11.50 -19.73 -18.03
N LEU A 369 11.51 -18.76 -17.11
CA LEU A 369 12.31 -17.55 -17.19
C LEU A 369 13.73 -17.84 -16.71
N ARG A 370 14.72 -17.10 -17.22
CA ARG A 370 16.09 -17.18 -16.75
C ARG A 370 16.49 -15.94 -16.00
N LEU A 371 16.89 -16.15 -14.76
CA LEU A 371 17.53 -15.14 -13.94
C LEU A 371 19.03 -15.46 -13.84
N ARG A 372 19.83 -14.44 -13.57
CA ARG A 372 21.24 -14.59 -13.22
C ARG A 372 21.50 -13.87 -11.92
N ALA A 373 22.03 -14.57 -10.92
CA ALA A 373 22.36 -13.96 -9.64
C ALA A 373 23.47 -12.91 -9.85
N LEU A 374 23.27 -11.70 -9.33
CA LEU A 374 24.27 -10.65 -9.39
C LEU A 374 25.41 -10.92 -8.38
N PRO A 375 26.62 -10.36 -8.61
CA PRO A 375 27.65 -10.30 -7.59
C PRO A 375 27.14 -9.60 -6.33
N LEU A 376 27.33 -10.22 -5.17
CA LEU A 376 27.00 -9.62 -3.88
C LEU A 376 27.97 -8.46 -3.61
N ASP A 377 27.49 -7.22 -3.63
CA ASP A 377 28.30 -6.05 -3.30
C ASP A 377 28.69 -6.10 -1.82
N ARG A 378 29.97 -6.39 -1.57
CA ARG A 378 30.55 -6.49 -0.22
C ARG A 378 30.33 -5.25 0.63
N ARG A 379 30.10 -4.07 0.03
CA ARG A 379 29.80 -2.83 0.77
C ARG A 379 28.45 -2.89 1.49
N HIS A 380 27.48 -3.67 1.01
CA HIS A 380 26.22 -3.94 1.72
C HIS A 380 26.39 -4.92 2.90
N PHE A 381 27.53 -5.61 2.99
CA PHE A 381 27.94 -6.45 4.12
C PHE A 381 29.01 -5.76 5.00
N GLN A 382 29.24 -4.46 4.82
CA GLN A 382 30.16 -3.65 5.61
C GLN A 382 29.41 -2.68 6.55
N GLU A 383 28.29 -3.12 7.13
CA GLU A 383 28.03 -2.73 8.52
C GLU A 383 29.20 -3.27 9.38
N PRO A 384 29.70 -2.50 10.36
CA PRO A 384 30.88 -2.89 11.12
C PRO A 384 30.56 -4.12 11.97
N ALA A 385 31.08 -5.28 11.56
CA ALA A 385 30.94 -6.51 12.32
C ALA A 385 31.40 -6.27 13.77
N PRO A 386 30.55 -6.54 14.79
CA PRO A 386 30.93 -6.33 16.18
C PRO A 386 32.15 -7.16 16.51
N GLN A 387 33.23 -6.50 16.95
CA GLN A 387 34.59 -7.08 16.99
C GLN A 387 34.77 -8.24 17.98
N GLU A 388 33.72 -8.61 18.70
CA GLU A 388 33.70 -9.62 19.77
C GLU A 388 32.79 -10.83 19.42
N ALA A 389 32.13 -10.83 18.25
CA ALA A 389 31.37 -11.98 17.75
C ALA A 389 32.32 -13.07 17.20
N GLY A 390 32.53 -14.14 17.97
CA GLY A 390 33.53 -15.17 17.71
C GLY A 390 33.28 -16.05 16.47
N GLU A 391 34.29 -16.12 15.60
CA GLU A 391 34.65 -17.16 14.60
C GLU A 391 33.59 -17.71 13.61
N SER A 392 32.32 -17.32 13.68
CA SER A 392 31.22 -17.78 12.82
C SER A 392 31.21 -17.15 11.41
N GLY A 393 32.37 -17.12 10.75
CA GLY A 393 32.60 -16.53 9.42
C GLY A 393 31.93 -17.24 8.22
N GLN A 394 30.82 -17.93 8.44
CA GLN A 394 30.01 -18.58 7.39
C GLN A 394 28.90 -17.65 6.86
N ASP A 395 28.28 -16.84 7.71
CA ASP A 395 27.12 -16.00 7.32
C ASP A 395 27.47 -15.01 6.20
N ALA A 396 28.67 -14.42 6.26
CA ALA A 396 29.23 -13.51 5.25
C ALA A 396 29.45 -14.15 3.85
N GLN A 397 29.16 -15.44 3.69
CA GLN A 397 29.28 -16.17 2.41
C GLN A 397 27.92 -16.42 1.75
N THR A 398 26.81 -15.97 2.36
CA THR A 398 25.44 -16.20 1.89
C THR A 398 24.60 -14.92 1.90
N ALA A 399 23.54 -14.87 1.10
CA ALA A 399 22.59 -13.76 1.05
C ALA A 399 21.19 -14.25 0.70
N GLY A 400 20.23 -14.13 1.62
CA GLY A 400 18.83 -14.40 1.33
C GLY A 400 18.26 -13.37 0.36
N ARG A 401 17.88 -13.79 -0.85
CA ARG A 401 17.17 -12.98 -1.86
C ARG A 401 15.74 -13.51 -2.04
N ARG A 402 14.89 -12.70 -2.69
CA ARG A 402 13.48 -13.05 -2.94
C ARG A 402 13.14 -12.85 -4.41
N ILE A 403 12.52 -13.87 -4.99
CA ILE A 403 11.79 -13.81 -6.25
C ILE A 403 10.33 -13.55 -5.89
N GLN A 404 9.77 -12.44 -6.34
CA GLN A 404 8.35 -12.12 -6.21
C GLN A 404 7.70 -12.17 -7.58
N VAL A 405 6.43 -12.60 -7.64
CA VAL A 405 5.71 -12.74 -8.92
C VAL A 405 4.30 -12.18 -8.78
N VAL A 406 3.95 -11.27 -9.68
CA VAL A 406 2.61 -10.71 -9.85
C VAL A 406 1.96 -11.40 -11.02
N TYR A 407 0.71 -11.80 -10.85
CA TYR A 407 -0.13 -12.44 -11.86
C TYR A 407 -1.28 -11.50 -12.18
N SER A 408 -1.52 -11.22 -13.45
CA SER A 408 -2.52 -10.25 -13.88
C SER A 408 -3.27 -10.71 -15.14
N VAL A 409 -4.50 -10.22 -15.30
CA VAL A 409 -5.38 -10.51 -16.43
C VAL A 409 -6.02 -9.19 -16.86
N GLY A 410 -5.86 -8.80 -18.12
CA GLY A 410 -6.35 -7.50 -18.61
C GLY A 410 -5.79 -6.29 -17.86
N GLY A 411 -4.58 -6.39 -17.29
CA GLY A 411 -3.97 -5.36 -16.46
C GLY A 411 -4.41 -5.33 -14.98
N GLN A 412 -5.46 -6.06 -14.60
CA GLN A 412 -5.84 -6.24 -13.19
C GLN A 412 -5.01 -7.37 -12.56
N ALA A 413 -4.39 -7.12 -11.40
CA ALA A 413 -3.70 -8.17 -10.65
C ALA A 413 -4.70 -9.17 -10.03
N VAL A 414 -4.47 -10.46 -10.24
CA VAL A 414 -5.30 -11.59 -9.77
C VAL A 414 -4.56 -12.57 -8.86
N GLY A 415 -3.21 -12.56 -8.87
CA GLY A 415 -2.40 -13.38 -7.97
C GLY A 415 -1.09 -12.69 -7.58
N PHE A 416 -0.56 -13.05 -6.41
CA PHE A 416 0.78 -12.68 -5.95
C PHE A 416 1.45 -13.89 -5.31
N GLY A 417 2.77 -14.02 -5.46
CA GLY A 417 3.55 -15.06 -4.77
C GLY A 417 4.98 -14.62 -4.50
N THR A 418 5.68 -15.37 -3.64
CA THR A 418 7.08 -15.12 -3.30
C THR A 418 7.82 -16.45 -3.06
N ARG A 419 9.05 -16.55 -3.56
CA ARG A 419 9.99 -17.66 -3.33
C ARG A 419 11.31 -17.07 -2.84
N ALA A 420 11.80 -17.56 -1.70
CA ALA A 420 13.14 -17.24 -1.21
C ALA A 420 14.19 -18.07 -1.97
N VAL A 421 15.37 -17.48 -2.21
CA VAL A 421 16.54 -18.13 -2.83
C VAL A 421 17.79 -17.61 -2.13
N THR A 422 18.67 -18.49 -1.69
CA THR A 422 19.96 -18.12 -1.08
C THR A 422 21.00 -17.93 -2.18
N VAL A 423 21.56 -16.72 -2.28
CA VAL A 423 22.69 -16.43 -3.17
C VAL A 423 23.99 -16.65 -2.40
N LEU A 424 24.90 -17.45 -2.96
CA LEU A 424 26.14 -17.88 -2.33
C LEU A 424 27.36 -17.18 -2.96
N VAL A 425 28.34 -16.80 -2.16
CA VAL A 425 29.56 -16.11 -2.63
C VAL A 425 30.47 -17.02 -3.45
N SER A 426 30.44 -18.35 -3.23
CA SER A 426 31.32 -19.28 -3.96
C SER A 426 30.68 -20.65 -4.27
N PRO A 427 31.14 -21.36 -5.32
CA PRO A 427 30.58 -22.67 -5.72
C PRO A 427 30.82 -23.81 -4.73
N GLY A 428 31.89 -23.72 -3.93
CA GLY A 428 32.29 -24.78 -2.99
C GLY A 428 31.23 -25.11 -1.95
N LEU A 429 30.35 -24.16 -1.62
CA LEU A 429 29.26 -24.33 -0.66
C LEU A 429 28.17 -25.31 -1.15
N ILE A 430 27.90 -25.37 -2.47
CA ILE A 430 26.96 -26.35 -3.06
C ILE A 430 27.64 -27.70 -3.34
N GLY A 431 28.95 -27.83 -3.08
CA GLY A 431 29.74 -28.99 -3.52
C GLY A 431 29.81 -29.14 -5.05
N ARG A 432 29.66 -28.04 -5.81
CA ARG A 432 29.71 -28.01 -7.28
C ARG A 432 30.81 -27.07 -7.75
N GLU A 433 31.88 -27.61 -8.31
CA GLU A 433 33.02 -26.80 -8.77
C GLU A 433 32.77 -26.04 -10.08
N THR A 434 31.83 -26.52 -10.91
CA THR A 434 31.54 -25.97 -12.24
C THR A 434 30.19 -25.27 -12.29
N ALA A 435 30.15 -24.12 -12.95
CA ALA A 435 28.92 -23.42 -13.25
C ALA A 435 28.01 -24.24 -14.20
N PRO A 436 26.67 -24.14 -14.07
CA PRO A 436 25.76 -24.60 -15.10
C PRO A 436 26.16 -24.01 -16.46
N ALA A 437 26.05 -24.81 -17.53
CA ALA A 437 26.25 -24.31 -18.88
C ALA A 437 25.28 -23.16 -19.16
N GLU A 438 25.75 -22.11 -19.83
CA GLU A 438 24.95 -20.92 -20.15
C GLU A 438 23.78 -21.31 -21.07
N ILE A 439 22.55 -21.10 -20.60
CA ILE A 439 21.34 -21.55 -21.28
C ILE A 439 20.67 -20.35 -21.97
N ALA A 440 20.72 -20.29 -23.30
CA ALA A 440 20.17 -19.19 -24.08
C ALA A 440 18.65 -19.30 -24.32
N GLY A 441 17.92 -18.19 -24.20
CA GLY A 441 16.51 -18.00 -24.57
C GLY A 441 15.46 -18.62 -23.65
N THR A 442 14.58 -17.80 -23.07
CA THR A 442 13.43 -18.21 -22.25
C THR A 442 12.52 -19.19 -22.97
N ARG A 443 11.89 -20.11 -22.20
CA ARG A 443 11.10 -21.21 -22.75
C ARG A 443 9.72 -21.25 -22.12
N VAL A 444 8.70 -20.81 -22.87
CA VAL A 444 7.31 -21.20 -22.60
C VAL A 444 7.24 -22.73 -22.77
N GLN A 445 6.77 -23.46 -21.75
CA GLN A 445 6.60 -24.90 -21.90
C GLN A 445 5.26 -25.16 -22.59
N PRO A 446 5.23 -25.73 -23.81
CA PRO A 446 3.97 -26.13 -24.42
C PRO A 446 3.29 -27.18 -23.52
N PRO A 447 1.94 -27.21 -23.47
CA PRO A 447 1.21 -28.09 -22.56
C PRO A 447 1.70 -29.54 -22.71
N ALA A 448 1.98 -30.17 -21.57
CA ALA A 448 2.49 -31.53 -21.51
C ALA A 448 1.46 -32.48 -22.14
N ARG A 449 1.63 -32.80 -23.44
CA ARG A 449 0.68 -33.57 -24.23
C ARG A 449 0.46 -34.95 -23.62
N GLY A 450 -0.58 -35.06 -22.79
CA GLY A 450 -1.14 -36.33 -22.37
C GLY A 450 -1.39 -37.19 -23.60
N ARG A 451 -1.07 -38.49 -23.53
CA ARG A 451 -1.08 -39.42 -24.67
C ARG A 451 -2.50 -39.78 -25.15
N SER A 452 -3.26 -38.79 -25.59
CA SER A 452 -4.45 -38.97 -26.42
C SER A 452 -4.00 -39.26 -27.86
N GLY A 453 -4.22 -40.49 -28.32
CA GLY A 453 -3.72 -40.98 -29.61
C GLY A 453 -4.51 -40.48 -30.82
N GLY A 454 -4.47 -39.17 -31.12
CA GLY A 454 -5.17 -38.56 -32.26
C GLY A 454 -4.23 -37.90 -33.26
N ARG A 455 -4.00 -38.51 -34.43
CA ARG A 455 -3.29 -37.85 -35.55
C ARG A 455 -4.25 -36.93 -36.32
N HIS A 456 -4.24 -35.64 -36.04
CA HIS A 456 -4.73 -34.60 -36.95
C HIS A 456 -3.63 -33.55 -37.16
N SER A 457 -3.10 -33.50 -38.38
CA SER A 457 -2.01 -32.59 -38.78
C SER A 457 -2.58 -31.45 -39.62
N GLY A 458 -3.23 -30.49 -38.98
CA GLY A 458 -3.56 -29.20 -39.58
C GLY A 458 -2.40 -28.21 -39.38
N ARG A 459 -1.91 -27.60 -40.45
CA ARG A 459 -0.83 -26.60 -40.40
C ARG A 459 -1.43 -25.20 -40.39
N HIS A 460 -1.64 -24.62 -39.20
CA HIS A 460 -1.94 -23.20 -39.08
C HIS A 460 -0.63 -22.40 -39.08
N GLU A 461 -0.60 -21.30 -39.85
CA GLU A 461 0.45 -20.29 -39.77
C GLU A 461 0.00 -19.17 -38.83
N GLU A 462 0.89 -18.74 -37.94
CA GLU A 462 0.61 -17.68 -36.98
C GLU A 462 0.66 -16.31 -37.68
N ARG A 463 -0.51 -15.72 -37.93
CA ARG A 463 -0.63 -14.27 -38.07
C ARG A 463 -0.89 -13.66 -36.70
N TYR A 464 0.04 -12.86 -36.21
CA TYR A 464 -0.28 -11.84 -35.22
C TYR A 464 -1.29 -10.88 -35.87
N GLY A 465 -2.52 -10.87 -35.35
CA GLY A 465 -3.57 -9.98 -35.82
C GLY A 465 -3.46 -8.61 -35.16
N GLU A 466 -3.68 -7.54 -35.93
CA GLU A 466 -3.90 -6.21 -35.35
C GLU A 466 -5.20 -6.20 -34.53
N PRO A 467 -5.28 -5.41 -33.44
CA PRO A 467 -6.45 -5.36 -32.57
C PRO A 467 -7.61 -4.57 -33.22
N HIS A 468 -8.33 -5.20 -34.14
CA HIS A 468 -9.60 -4.69 -34.66
C HIS A 468 -10.75 -4.98 -33.68
N GLY A 469 -11.42 -3.92 -33.19
CA GLY A 469 -12.69 -4.09 -32.47
C GLY A 469 -13.12 -2.87 -31.65
N GLU A 470 -13.79 -1.89 -32.28
CA GLU A 470 -14.53 -0.83 -31.56
C GLU A 470 -15.87 -1.33 -30.96
N GLY A 471 -16.01 -2.65 -30.78
CA GLY A 471 -17.16 -3.27 -30.15
C GLY A 471 -17.01 -3.26 -28.63
N GLY A 472 -17.72 -2.36 -27.95
CA GLY A 472 -17.67 -2.20 -26.51
C GLY A 472 -18.26 -3.37 -25.73
N GLU A 473 -17.48 -4.43 -25.55
CA GLU A 473 -17.51 -5.24 -24.33
C GLU A 473 -17.42 -4.31 -23.10
N PRO A 474 -18.03 -4.65 -21.94
CA PRO A 474 -17.91 -3.87 -20.73
C PRO A 474 -16.47 -3.96 -20.20
N GLY A 475 -15.62 -3.04 -20.68
CA GLY A 475 -14.20 -2.96 -20.37
C GLY A 475 -13.95 -3.17 -18.88
N GLY A 476 -13.16 -4.19 -18.57
CA GLY A 476 -13.11 -4.80 -17.24
C GLY A 476 -12.74 -3.83 -16.13
N PHE A 477 -13.07 -4.21 -14.89
CA PHE A 477 -12.96 -3.38 -13.69
C PHE A 477 -11.53 -2.93 -13.31
N SER A 478 -10.51 -3.23 -14.12
CA SER A 478 -9.11 -2.78 -13.95
C SER A 478 -8.97 -1.28 -13.72
N ALA A 479 -7.96 -0.88 -12.93
CA ALA A 479 -7.55 0.51 -12.83
C ALA A 479 -6.79 0.98 -14.08
N ASP A 480 -6.87 2.27 -14.39
CA ASP A 480 -6.18 2.88 -15.54
C ASP A 480 -4.65 2.87 -15.36
N VAL A 481 -4.18 2.97 -14.12
CA VAL A 481 -2.82 2.66 -13.69
C VAL A 481 -2.87 1.73 -12.49
N THR A 482 -2.14 0.62 -12.52
CA THR A 482 -1.80 -0.17 -11.32
C THR A 482 -0.30 -0.05 -11.07
N ALA A 483 0.09 0.41 -9.88
CA ALA A 483 1.48 0.42 -9.43
C ALA A 483 1.69 -0.67 -8.37
N VAL A 484 2.61 -1.59 -8.64
CA VAL A 484 3.04 -2.64 -7.71
C VAL A 484 4.30 -2.17 -7.01
N ILE A 485 4.22 -2.00 -5.69
CA ILE A 485 5.27 -1.46 -4.83
C ILE A 485 5.70 -2.57 -3.86
N VAL A 486 6.93 -3.05 -3.97
CA VAL A 486 7.43 -4.16 -3.15
C VAL A 486 8.73 -3.80 -2.42
N HIS A 487 9.07 -4.53 -1.35
CA HIS A 487 10.34 -4.32 -0.65
C HIS A 487 11.53 -4.81 -1.48
N GLY A 488 12.61 -4.01 -1.51
CA GLY A 488 13.90 -4.42 -2.06
C GLY A 488 14.76 -5.22 -1.07
N ASP A 489 16.03 -5.42 -1.43
CA ASP A 489 16.99 -6.20 -0.65
C ASP A 489 17.34 -5.59 0.70
N ARG A 490 17.49 -4.27 0.72
CA ARG A 490 17.90 -3.50 1.89
C ARG A 490 16.72 -2.75 2.52
N PRO A 491 16.67 -2.65 3.86
CA PRO A 491 15.72 -1.82 4.57
C PRO A 491 15.61 -0.41 3.95
N GLY A 492 14.38 0.01 3.63
CA GLY A 492 14.10 1.32 3.02
C GLY A 492 14.18 1.39 1.49
N ARG A 493 14.73 0.40 0.79
CA ARG A 493 14.56 0.25 -0.66
C ARG A 493 13.17 -0.32 -0.97
N LEU A 494 12.50 0.26 -1.96
CA LEU A 494 11.30 -0.28 -2.60
C LEU A 494 11.49 -0.39 -4.11
N TRP A 495 10.79 -1.31 -4.74
CA TRP A 495 10.72 -1.48 -6.20
C TRP A 495 9.31 -1.21 -6.69
N TRP A 496 9.21 -0.39 -7.74
CA TRP A 496 7.97 0.00 -8.39
C TRP A 496 7.89 -0.62 -9.78
N SER A 497 6.77 -1.23 -10.11
CA SER A 497 6.46 -1.69 -11.47
C SER A 497 5.00 -1.38 -11.81
N TYR A 498 4.70 -1.21 -13.10
CA TYR A 498 3.43 -0.62 -13.53
C TYR A 498 2.68 -1.53 -14.49
N LEU A 499 1.35 -1.53 -14.41
CA LEU A 499 0.45 -2.10 -15.41
C LEU A 499 -0.56 -1.03 -15.82
N SER A 500 -0.95 -1.01 -17.09
CA SER A 500 -2.04 -0.17 -17.60
C SER A 500 -2.73 -0.89 -18.75
N PRO A 501 -4.07 -0.86 -18.87
CA PRO A 501 -4.76 -1.32 -20.06
C PRO A 501 -4.57 -0.38 -21.27
N HIS A 502 -4.01 0.82 -21.07
CA HIS A 502 -3.88 1.86 -22.10
C HIS A 502 -2.52 1.88 -22.80
N PHE A 503 -1.46 1.40 -22.15
CA PHE A 503 -0.07 1.50 -22.63
C PHE A 503 0.75 0.27 -22.25
N VAL A 504 1.71 -0.09 -23.11
CA VAL A 504 2.79 -1.01 -22.73
C VAL A 504 3.73 -0.29 -21.78
N THR A 505 3.81 -0.77 -20.54
CA THR A 505 4.66 -0.21 -19.48
C THR A 505 6.06 -0.84 -19.47
N PRO A 506 7.09 -0.18 -18.92
CA PRO A 506 8.41 -0.79 -18.75
C PRO A 506 8.35 -2.13 -17.99
N ASP A 507 9.11 -3.14 -18.45
CA ASP A 507 9.20 -4.46 -17.80
C ASP A 507 10.06 -4.42 -16.53
N GLN A 508 11.13 -3.62 -16.54
CA GLN A 508 12.02 -3.44 -15.41
C GLN A 508 11.39 -2.56 -14.32
N ALA A 509 11.56 -2.94 -13.06
CA ALA A 509 11.11 -2.16 -11.92
C ALA A 509 12.05 -0.97 -11.62
N GLU A 510 11.49 0.18 -11.25
CA GLU A 510 12.22 1.36 -10.79
C GLU A 510 12.49 1.33 -9.28
N ALA A 511 13.61 1.90 -8.85
CA ALA A 511 14.00 1.94 -7.44
C ALA A 511 13.49 3.21 -6.73
N CYS A 512 12.98 3.03 -5.50
CA CYS A 512 12.62 4.09 -4.56
C CYS A 512 13.43 3.92 -3.27
N GLU A 513 14.02 5.01 -2.75
CA GLU A 513 14.95 5.00 -1.61
C GLU A 513 14.42 5.87 -0.45
N LEU A 514 13.90 5.22 0.60
CA LEU A 514 13.23 5.86 1.74
C LEU A 514 14.11 6.00 3.01
N GLY A 515 15.43 5.85 2.88
CA GLY A 515 16.35 5.89 4.03
C GLY A 515 16.49 4.52 4.69
N THR A 516 16.52 4.47 6.02
CA THR A 516 16.85 3.23 6.78
C THR A 516 15.70 2.23 6.86
N ARG A 517 14.44 2.67 6.93
CA ARG A 517 13.24 1.79 6.89
C ARG A 517 12.08 2.55 6.25
N ALA A 518 11.44 1.94 5.25
CA ALA A 518 10.29 2.51 4.55
C ALA A 518 9.12 2.84 5.50
N SER A 519 8.85 1.93 6.44
CA SER A 519 7.84 2.11 7.49
C SER A 519 8.21 3.16 8.53
N ALA A 520 9.51 3.45 8.74
CA ALA A 520 9.94 4.55 9.61
C ALA A 520 9.64 5.90 8.94
N PHE A 521 10.06 6.08 7.68
CA PHE A 521 9.75 7.29 6.89
C PHE A 521 8.24 7.56 6.80
N GLY A 522 7.41 6.52 6.58
CA GLY A 522 5.96 6.66 6.59
C GLY A 522 5.38 7.10 7.94
N ARG A 523 5.87 6.52 9.04
CA ARG A 523 5.44 6.87 10.42
C ARG A 523 5.94 8.24 10.86
N GLU A 524 7.14 8.64 10.46
CA GLU A 524 7.73 9.97 10.69
C GLU A 524 6.86 11.05 10.04
N LEU A 525 6.60 10.93 8.74
CA LEU A 525 5.78 11.87 7.97
C LEU A 525 4.35 11.98 8.54
N VAL A 526 3.72 10.84 8.89
CA VAL A 526 2.40 10.83 9.53
C VAL A 526 2.44 11.44 10.95
N GLY A 527 3.53 11.23 11.69
CA GLY A 527 3.74 11.82 13.01
C GLY A 527 3.88 13.35 12.98
N GLU A 528 4.66 13.88 12.05
CA GLU A 528 4.79 15.32 11.83
C GLU A 528 3.45 15.97 11.43
N VAL A 529 2.68 15.34 10.53
CA VAL A 529 1.33 15.80 10.17
C VAL A 529 0.38 15.75 11.39
N THR A 530 0.44 14.67 12.17
CA THR A 530 -0.36 14.53 13.40
C THR A 530 -0.05 15.67 14.38
N ALA A 531 1.24 15.98 14.58
CA ALA A 531 1.70 17.05 15.47
C ALA A 531 1.28 18.47 15.06
N ARG A 532 0.84 18.68 13.81
CA ARG A 532 0.28 19.97 13.32
C ARG A 532 -1.23 19.94 13.07
N THR A 533 -1.92 18.84 13.41
CA THR A 533 -3.37 18.73 13.22
C THR A 533 -4.09 19.79 14.05
N GLY A 534 -4.85 20.67 13.39
CA GLY A 534 -5.52 21.82 14.01
C GLY A 534 -4.76 23.15 13.92
N HIS A 535 -3.51 23.16 13.46
CA HIS A 535 -2.76 24.41 13.24
C HIS A 535 -3.16 25.08 11.92
N ALA A 536 -3.08 26.42 11.87
CA ALA A 536 -3.44 27.20 10.69
C ALA A 536 -2.52 26.95 9.48
N ASP A 537 -1.26 26.55 9.70
CA ASP A 537 -0.30 26.21 8.65
C ASP A 537 -0.43 24.77 8.11
N MET A 538 -1.34 23.95 8.65
CA MET A 538 -1.52 22.54 8.28
C MET A 538 -1.62 22.31 6.76
N SER A 539 -2.26 23.22 6.01
CA SER A 539 -2.33 23.09 4.54
C SER A 539 -0.99 23.34 3.82
N LEU A 540 -0.15 24.23 4.36
CA LEU A 540 1.22 24.45 3.88
C LEU A 540 2.10 23.25 4.23
N TYR A 541 1.98 22.75 5.45
CA TYR A 541 2.74 21.59 5.90
C TYR A 541 2.40 20.32 5.09
N LEU A 542 1.11 20.04 4.86
CA LEU A 542 0.68 18.92 4.01
C LEU A 542 1.22 19.02 2.57
N ARG A 543 1.25 20.22 1.98
CA ARG A 543 1.90 20.44 0.66
C ARG A 543 3.40 20.18 0.70
N SER A 544 4.09 20.55 1.78
CA SER A 544 5.52 20.24 1.97
C SER A 544 5.77 18.74 2.11
N ALA A 545 5.02 18.06 2.98
CA ALA A 545 5.09 16.61 3.16
C ALA A 545 4.80 15.84 1.85
N GLY A 546 3.79 16.27 1.09
CA GLY A 546 3.46 15.70 -0.21
C GLY A 546 4.51 15.92 -1.30
N ARG A 547 5.24 17.05 -1.26
CA ARG A 547 6.42 17.29 -2.12
C ARG A 547 7.60 16.38 -1.74
N ARG A 548 7.93 16.26 -0.44
CA ARG A 548 8.96 15.31 0.04
C ARG A 548 8.65 13.87 -0.41
N LEU A 549 7.36 13.51 -0.44
CA LEU A 549 6.90 12.20 -0.87
C LEU A 549 6.93 12.02 -2.40
N ALA A 550 6.55 13.04 -3.17
CA ALA A 550 6.64 13.01 -4.63
C ALA A 550 8.09 12.79 -5.12
N LEU A 551 9.07 13.39 -4.44
CA LEU A 551 10.51 13.16 -4.66
C LEU A 551 10.98 11.72 -4.37
N LYS A 552 10.10 10.83 -3.88
CA LYS A 552 10.38 9.40 -3.67
C LYS A 552 9.64 8.50 -4.66
N VAL A 553 8.60 8.99 -5.32
CA VAL A 553 7.86 8.25 -6.34
C VAL A 553 8.66 8.32 -7.66
N PRO A 554 9.00 7.19 -8.31
CA PRO A 554 9.88 7.21 -9.48
C PRO A 554 9.27 7.93 -10.70
N PRO A 555 10.08 8.55 -11.58
CA PRO A 555 9.60 9.31 -12.74
C PRO A 555 8.64 8.56 -13.66
N GLY A 556 8.88 7.27 -13.94
CA GLY A 556 8.04 6.49 -14.85
C GLY A 556 6.59 6.31 -14.37
N PHE A 557 6.32 6.43 -13.06
CA PHE A 557 4.96 6.49 -12.54
C PHE A 557 4.23 7.78 -12.99
N TRP A 558 4.92 8.92 -12.89
CA TRP A 558 4.36 10.23 -13.24
C TRP A 558 4.16 10.37 -14.74
N GLU A 559 5.13 9.92 -15.54
CA GLU A 559 5.05 9.89 -17.00
C GLU A 559 3.88 9.00 -17.48
N LEU A 560 3.71 7.82 -16.89
CA LEU A 560 2.59 6.93 -17.18
C LEU A 560 1.24 7.55 -16.77
N LEU A 561 1.17 8.17 -15.59
CA LEU A 561 -0.06 8.81 -15.10
C LEU A 561 -0.49 9.99 -15.98
N GLU A 562 0.46 10.81 -16.44
CA GLU A 562 0.21 11.89 -17.40
C GLU A 562 -0.30 11.35 -18.74
N ALA A 563 0.40 10.37 -19.32
CA ALA A 563 0.00 9.74 -20.58
C ALA A 563 -1.40 9.08 -20.51
N VAL A 564 -1.69 8.39 -19.41
CA VAL A 564 -3.00 7.79 -19.13
C VAL A 564 -4.07 8.85 -18.95
N SER A 565 -3.82 9.91 -18.19
CA SER A 565 -4.78 11.00 -18.01
C SER A 565 -5.12 11.69 -19.33
N ALA A 566 -4.12 11.97 -20.17
CA ALA A 566 -4.33 12.52 -21.51
C ALA A 566 -5.12 11.57 -22.43
N ARG A 567 -4.95 10.25 -22.28
CA ARG A 567 -5.61 9.21 -23.09
C ARG A 567 -7.11 9.03 -22.78
N ILE A 568 -7.52 9.31 -21.54
CA ILE A 568 -8.88 9.05 -21.00
C ILE A 568 -9.70 10.31 -20.68
N ALA A 569 -9.14 11.50 -20.90
CA ALA A 569 -9.79 12.78 -20.63
C ALA A 569 -11.22 12.86 -21.23
N PRO A 570 -12.19 13.50 -20.56
CA PRO A 570 -12.03 14.43 -19.44
C PRO A 570 -12.16 13.83 -18.03
N ARG A 571 -12.31 12.52 -17.87
CA ARG A 571 -12.45 11.91 -16.52
C ARG A 571 -11.09 11.78 -15.81
N PRO A 572 -11.04 11.82 -14.47
CA PRO A 572 -9.81 11.49 -13.73
C PRO A 572 -9.40 10.02 -13.97
N PRO A 573 -8.09 9.71 -13.90
CA PRO A 573 -7.61 8.34 -13.87
C PRO A 573 -7.97 7.62 -12.57
N THR A 574 -8.23 6.33 -12.67
CA THR A 574 -8.25 5.41 -11.54
C THR A 574 -6.85 4.84 -11.30
N VAL A 575 -6.40 4.83 -10.05
CA VAL A 575 -5.05 4.38 -9.68
C VAL A 575 -5.15 3.33 -8.58
N LEU A 576 -4.57 2.14 -8.81
CA LEU A 576 -4.48 1.06 -7.84
C LEU A 576 -3.04 0.91 -7.34
N LEU A 577 -2.82 1.11 -6.04
CA LEU A 577 -1.52 0.96 -5.39
C LEU A 577 -1.45 -0.38 -4.65
N LEU A 578 -0.77 -1.37 -5.24
CA LEU A 578 -0.55 -2.70 -4.65
C LEU A 578 0.78 -2.69 -3.89
N SER A 579 0.76 -2.43 -2.58
CA SER A 579 1.96 -2.06 -1.81
C SER A 579 2.29 -3.02 -0.66
N GLN A 580 3.54 -3.52 -0.60
CA GLN A 580 4.08 -4.20 0.59
C GLN A 580 4.36 -3.24 1.75
N GLU A 581 4.52 -1.95 1.46
CA GLU A 581 4.69 -0.89 2.45
C GLU A 581 3.32 -0.24 2.77
N PRO A 582 2.75 -0.40 3.99
CA PRO A 582 1.41 0.11 4.33
C PRO A 582 1.43 1.45 5.09
N TYR A 583 2.57 1.90 5.63
CA TYR A 583 2.66 3.13 6.44
C TYR A 583 2.87 4.39 5.58
N VAL A 584 3.57 4.29 4.47
CA VAL A 584 3.85 5.46 3.59
C VAL A 584 2.55 5.91 2.88
N PRO A 585 2.11 7.17 3.01
CA PRO A 585 0.83 7.63 2.47
C PRO A 585 0.98 8.15 1.02
N TRP A 586 1.38 7.28 0.09
CA TRP A 586 1.58 7.55 -1.35
C TRP A 586 0.48 8.40 -2.00
N GLU A 587 -0.74 8.28 -1.51
CA GLU A 587 -1.93 9.03 -1.87
C GLU A 587 -1.70 10.56 -1.81
N LEU A 588 -0.88 11.01 -0.84
CA LEU A 588 -0.54 12.42 -0.59
C LEU A 588 0.65 12.94 -1.42
N ALA A 589 1.23 12.16 -2.34
CA ALA A 589 2.29 12.65 -3.21
C ALA A 589 1.74 13.76 -4.13
N THR A 590 2.42 14.91 -4.21
CA THR A 590 1.98 16.04 -5.04
C THR A 590 2.49 15.93 -6.47
N LEU A 591 1.59 16.01 -7.46
CA LEU A 591 1.94 16.22 -8.86
C LEU A 591 2.55 17.61 -9.03
N GLU A 592 3.66 17.71 -9.78
CA GLU A 592 4.26 18.99 -10.18
C GLU A 592 3.36 19.74 -11.18
N ARG A 593 2.76 18.98 -12.10
CA ARG A 593 1.80 19.45 -13.11
C ARG A 593 0.45 18.76 -12.85
N PRO A 594 -0.49 19.41 -12.14
CA PRO A 594 -1.83 18.86 -11.88
C PRO A 594 -2.58 18.55 -13.18
N ILE A 595 -3.34 17.45 -13.17
CA ILE A 595 -4.31 17.05 -14.20
C ILE A 595 -5.49 18.03 -14.23
N ASP A 596 -6.04 18.31 -13.05
CA ASP A 596 -7.04 19.33 -12.79
C ASP A 596 -6.39 20.45 -11.96
N PRO A 597 -6.07 21.61 -12.57
CA PRO A 597 -5.46 22.74 -11.87
C PRO A 597 -6.42 23.49 -10.92
N SER A 598 -7.72 23.14 -10.90
CA SER A 598 -8.67 23.65 -9.90
C SER A 598 -8.70 22.83 -8.62
N ALA A 599 -8.24 21.57 -8.68
CA ALA A 599 -8.14 20.67 -7.54
C ALA A 599 -6.76 20.75 -6.84
N PRO A 600 -6.66 20.38 -5.54
CA PRO A 600 -5.37 20.27 -4.87
C PRO A 600 -4.43 19.30 -5.59
N ALA A 601 -3.13 19.61 -5.64
CA ALA A 601 -2.14 18.85 -6.42
C ALA A 601 -1.82 17.43 -5.89
N PHE A 602 -2.47 16.95 -4.82
CA PHE A 602 -2.25 15.60 -4.28
C PHE A 602 -2.77 14.53 -5.24
N LEU A 603 -2.06 13.41 -5.38
CA LEU A 603 -2.42 12.28 -6.25
C LEU A 603 -3.85 11.80 -6.00
N ASP A 604 -4.28 11.73 -4.74
CA ASP A 604 -5.65 11.36 -4.34
C ASP A 604 -6.74 12.44 -4.51
N CYS A 605 -6.39 13.62 -5.02
CA CYS A 605 -7.32 14.65 -5.50
C CYS A 605 -7.36 14.67 -7.03
N GLN A 606 -6.21 14.42 -7.67
CA GLN A 606 -6.01 14.41 -9.11
C GLN A 606 -6.47 13.09 -9.78
N ALA A 607 -6.49 12.00 -9.01
CA ALA A 607 -6.88 10.66 -9.44
C ALA A 607 -7.80 9.98 -8.40
N ALA A 608 -8.62 9.04 -8.85
CA ALA A 608 -9.41 8.17 -7.98
C ALA A 608 -8.52 7.01 -7.49
N VAL A 609 -7.86 7.19 -6.35
CA VAL A 609 -6.87 6.25 -5.79
C VAL A 609 -7.50 5.20 -4.88
N GLY A 610 -7.12 3.94 -5.06
CA GLY A 610 -7.37 2.84 -4.12
C GLY A 610 -6.09 2.07 -3.82
N ARG A 611 -5.95 1.53 -2.61
CA ARG A 611 -4.76 0.81 -2.14
C ARG A 611 -5.06 -0.64 -1.78
N TRP A 612 -4.16 -1.57 -2.07
CA TRP A 612 -4.16 -2.92 -1.47
C TRP A 612 -2.81 -3.23 -0.83
N ALA A 613 -2.81 -4.02 0.24
CA ALA A 613 -1.59 -4.45 0.90
C ALA A 613 -1.08 -5.78 0.31
N LEU A 614 0.25 -5.90 0.12
CA LEU A 614 0.90 -7.11 -0.40
C LEU A 614 1.81 -7.77 0.67
N GLY A 615 1.97 -9.10 0.60
CA GLY A 615 2.98 -9.86 1.35
C GLY A 615 2.65 -10.20 2.81
N GLY A 616 2.50 -11.50 3.11
CA GLY A 616 2.21 -12.04 4.44
C GLY A 616 1.16 -13.17 4.37
N ARG A 617 0.52 -13.53 5.49
CA ARG A 617 -0.74 -14.30 5.51
C ARG A 617 -1.93 -13.41 5.07
N LEU A 618 -1.75 -12.69 3.97
CA LEU A 618 -2.56 -11.55 3.56
C LEU A 618 -3.84 -11.94 2.81
N PRO A 619 -4.81 -11.02 2.67
CA PRO A 619 -6.01 -11.31 1.90
C PRO A 619 -5.65 -11.54 0.43
N GLU A 620 -6.56 -12.23 -0.25
CA GLU A 620 -6.65 -12.26 -1.71
C GLU A 620 -6.45 -10.86 -2.31
N LEU A 621 -5.97 -10.79 -3.56
CA LEU A 621 -5.94 -9.52 -4.30
C LEU A 621 -7.36 -8.95 -4.43
N PRO A 622 -7.52 -7.61 -4.59
CA PRO A 622 -8.77 -6.93 -4.32
C PRO A 622 -9.95 -7.62 -5.02
N PRO A 623 -10.96 -8.09 -4.27
CA PRO A 623 -12.01 -8.94 -4.82
C PRO A 623 -12.76 -8.18 -5.93
N PRO A 624 -13.22 -8.88 -6.98
CA PRO A 624 -13.98 -8.25 -8.06
C PRO A 624 -15.18 -7.49 -7.47
N PRO A 625 -15.50 -6.29 -7.98
CA PRO A 625 -16.20 -5.27 -7.20
C PRO A 625 -17.68 -5.57 -6.95
N VAL A 626 -17.95 -6.34 -5.89
CA VAL A 626 -19.29 -6.76 -5.45
C VAL A 626 -19.36 -6.67 -3.91
N ALA A 627 -19.31 -5.45 -3.37
CA ALA A 627 -19.15 -5.21 -1.92
C ALA A 627 -20.47 -5.34 -1.12
N GLY A 628 -20.83 -6.55 -0.70
CA GLY A 628 -22.07 -6.82 0.06
C GLY A 628 -21.98 -6.49 1.55
N SER A 629 -22.81 -5.55 2.03
CA SER A 629 -22.81 -5.11 3.44
C SER A 629 -23.59 -6.05 4.40
N ASP A 630 -22.95 -7.11 4.90
CA ASP A 630 -23.46 -7.89 6.04
C ASP A 630 -23.04 -7.27 7.40
N VAL A 631 -23.74 -6.18 7.76
CA VAL A 631 -23.53 -5.43 9.01
C VAL A 631 -23.88 -6.28 10.25
N ALA A 632 -24.75 -7.29 10.10
CA ALA A 632 -25.18 -8.15 11.19
C ALA A 632 -24.05 -9.08 11.65
N ARG A 633 -23.40 -9.79 10.70
CA ARG A 633 -22.26 -10.66 11.01
C ARG A 633 -21.08 -9.92 11.63
N LEU A 634 -20.75 -8.73 11.15
CA LEU A 634 -19.67 -7.94 11.74
C LEU A 634 -19.98 -7.60 13.21
N ARG A 635 -21.21 -7.17 13.50
CA ARG A 635 -21.64 -6.87 14.89
C ARG A 635 -21.64 -8.12 15.77
N GLU A 636 -22.09 -9.26 15.26
CA GLU A 636 -22.07 -10.54 15.97
C GLU A 636 -20.63 -11.00 16.26
N ALA A 637 -19.74 -10.97 15.25
CA ALA A 637 -18.36 -11.42 15.38
C ALA A 637 -17.50 -10.50 16.26
N LEU A 638 -17.77 -9.17 16.27
CA LEU A 638 -17.16 -8.25 17.21
C LEU A 638 -17.74 -8.41 18.62
N ALA A 639 -19.06 -8.61 18.79
CA ALA A 639 -19.63 -8.87 20.12
C ALA A 639 -19.12 -10.18 20.74
N ALA A 640 -18.78 -11.17 19.90
CA ALA A 640 -18.21 -12.45 20.33
C ALA A 640 -16.76 -12.35 20.85
N SER A 641 -16.03 -11.26 20.62
CA SER A 641 -14.66 -11.09 21.13
C SER A 641 -14.58 -10.71 22.60
N GLY A 642 -15.68 -10.18 23.17
CA GLY A 642 -15.71 -9.55 24.48
C GLY A 642 -15.29 -8.07 24.49
N GLU A 643 -14.70 -7.55 23.42
CA GLU A 643 -14.57 -6.10 23.21
C GLU A 643 -15.91 -5.51 22.76
N GLN A 644 -16.19 -4.26 23.13
CA GLN A 644 -17.38 -3.52 22.64
C GLN A 644 -16.97 -2.26 21.87
N PRO A 645 -16.33 -2.39 20.69
CA PRO A 645 -16.19 -1.27 19.77
C PRO A 645 -17.57 -0.76 19.37
N ARG A 646 -17.75 0.55 19.24
CA ARG A 646 -19.05 1.12 18.86
C ARG A 646 -19.29 0.95 17.35
N VAL A 647 -19.85 -0.20 16.98
CA VAL A 647 -20.29 -0.54 15.62
C VAL A 647 -21.60 0.22 15.30
N LEU A 648 -21.46 1.50 15.01
CA LEU A 648 -22.52 2.39 14.58
C LEU A 648 -22.96 2.01 13.16
N GLY A 649 -24.15 1.40 13.06
CA GLY A 649 -24.78 1.17 11.76
C GLY A 649 -25.34 2.48 11.22
N LEU A 650 -24.62 3.14 10.31
CA LEU A 650 -25.09 4.36 9.67
C LEU A 650 -26.20 3.99 8.69
N THR A 651 -27.45 4.24 9.08
CA THR A 651 -28.60 4.11 8.19
C THR A 651 -28.68 5.37 7.35
N VAL A 652 -28.45 5.26 6.04
CA VAL A 652 -28.52 6.37 5.08
C VAL A 652 -29.51 6.03 3.96
N PRO A 653 -30.05 7.01 3.22
CA PRO A 653 -30.86 6.72 2.04
C PRO A 653 -30.09 5.82 1.05
N GLY A 654 -30.60 4.61 0.81
CA GLY A 654 -29.97 3.61 -0.07
C GLY A 654 -29.36 2.39 0.64
N GLY A 655 -29.16 2.41 1.97
CA GLY A 655 -28.70 1.23 2.71
C GLY A 655 -28.08 1.51 4.08
N THR A 656 -27.36 0.52 4.60
CA THR A 656 -26.65 0.61 5.89
C THR A 656 -25.15 0.58 5.66
N GLY A 657 -24.49 1.70 5.97
CA GLY A 657 -23.04 1.79 6.06
C GLY A 657 -22.52 1.31 7.42
N ILE A 658 -21.26 0.87 7.44
CA ILE A 658 -20.58 0.44 8.66
C ILE A 658 -19.63 1.56 9.12
N LEU A 659 -19.98 2.25 10.19
CA LEU A 659 -19.04 3.11 10.92
C LEU A 659 -18.56 2.37 12.16
N ILE A 660 -17.29 2.01 12.20
CA ILE A 660 -16.67 1.42 13.38
C ILE A 660 -15.95 2.53 14.11
N ARG A 661 -16.50 3.00 15.24
CA ARG A 661 -15.81 3.95 16.10
C ARG A 661 -14.95 3.18 17.11
N ALA A 662 -13.64 3.34 16.99
CA ALA A 662 -12.66 2.85 17.95
C ALA A 662 -12.64 3.78 19.18
N ASP A 663 -13.70 3.70 19.99
CA ASP A 663 -13.66 4.21 21.37
C ASP A 663 -12.50 3.50 22.08
N ARG A 664 -11.51 4.25 22.60
CA ARG A 664 -10.26 3.66 23.12
C ARG A 664 -10.52 2.54 24.15
N PRO A 665 -9.77 1.42 24.09
CA PRO A 665 -8.55 1.18 23.30
C PRO A 665 -8.78 0.98 21.80
N ALA A 666 -7.76 1.26 20.99
CA ALA A 666 -7.78 1.04 19.55
C ALA A 666 -7.99 -0.44 19.22
N LEU A 667 -8.80 -0.73 18.19
CA LEU A 667 -9.14 -2.09 17.74
C LEU A 667 -7.89 -2.92 17.42
N PRO A 668 -7.61 -4.04 18.13
CA PRO A 668 -6.39 -4.81 17.89
C PRO A 668 -6.41 -5.44 16.48
N PRO A 669 -5.38 -5.20 15.63
CA PRO A 669 -5.32 -5.81 14.30
C PRO A 669 -5.39 -7.34 14.31
N ARG A 670 -4.83 -7.98 15.35
CA ARG A 670 -4.92 -9.44 15.56
C ARG A 670 -6.35 -9.93 15.78
N LEU A 671 -7.18 -9.15 16.46
CA LEU A 671 -8.57 -9.51 16.71
C LEU A 671 -9.39 -9.41 15.40
N VAL A 672 -9.24 -8.28 14.69
CA VAL A 672 -9.94 -8.05 13.42
C VAL A 672 -9.53 -9.09 12.37
N ALA A 673 -8.25 -9.42 12.24
CA ALA A 673 -7.76 -10.44 11.29
C ALA A 673 -8.22 -11.87 11.62
N GLY A 674 -8.74 -12.13 12.83
CA GLY A 674 -9.38 -13.39 13.21
C GLY A 674 -10.83 -13.51 12.75
N LEU A 675 -11.45 -12.43 12.28
CA LEU A 675 -12.83 -12.41 11.80
C LEU A 675 -12.95 -13.03 10.40
N ARG A 676 -14.19 -13.42 10.03
CA ARG A 676 -14.54 -13.92 8.69
C ARG A 676 -15.77 -13.18 8.15
N LEU A 677 -15.51 -12.05 7.49
CA LEU A 677 -16.48 -11.09 6.96
C LEU A 677 -17.04 -11.56 5.60
N GLY A 678 -17.81 -12.65 5.64
CA GLY A 678 -18.49 -13.15 4.44
C GLY A 678 -19.40 -12.09 3.81
N GLY A 679 -19.24 -11.86 2.51
CA GLY A 679 -20.04 -10.91 1.73
C GLY A 679 -19.25 -9.72 1.16
N ALA A 680 -17.97 -9.54 1.51
CA ALA A 680 -17.15 -8.39 1.13
C ALA A 680 -17.71 -7.02 1.59
N PRO A 681 -18.03 -6.84 2.90
CA PRO A 681 -18.56 -5.58 3.40
C PRO A 681 -17.57 -4.44 3.24
N PHE A 682 -18.08 -3.23 2.98
CA PHE A 682 -17.30 -2.00 3.09
C PHE A 682 -17.23 -1.55 4.57
N VAL A 683 -16.08 -1.03 5.00
CA VAL A 683 -15.86 -0.55 6.37
C VAL A 683 -15.36 0.91 6.36
N PHE A 684 -15.91 1.75 7.23
CA PHE A 684 -15.40 3.10 7.49
C PHE A 684 -14.92 3.15 8.95
N LEU A 685 -13.63 3.43 9.16
CA LEU A 685 -13.02 3.45 10.49
C LEU A 685 -12.97 4.88 11.05
N ALA A 686 -13.49 5.07 12.25
CA ALA A 686 -13.39 6.32 13.00
C ALA A 686 -12.45 6.17 14.21
N GLY A 687 -11.64 7.20 14.48
CA GLY A 687 -10.64 7.20 15.56
C GLY A 687 -9.22 6.93 15.05
N ASP A 688 -8.43 6.17 15.80
CA ASP A 688 -7.04 5.82 15.51
C ASP A 688 -6.92 4.54 14.62
N GLY A 689 -7.74 4.47 13.58
CA GLY A 689 -7.83 3.37 12.60
C GLY A 689 -6.64 3.26 11.64
N GLY A 690 -5.44 3.06 12.18
CA GLY A 690 -4.17 3.01 11.46
C GLY A 690 -4.05 1.90 10.40
N PRO A 691 -2.94 1.86 9.65
CA PRO A 691 -2.78 0.99 8.47
C PRO A 691 -2.99 -0.49 8.81
N ASP A 692 -2.48 -0.92 9.97
CA ASP A 692 -2.56 -2.29 10.46
C ASP A 692 -4.02 -2.72 10.68
N VAL A 693 -4.89 -1.81 11.13
CA VAL A 693 -6.32 -2.06 11.37
C VAL A 693 -7.06 -2.15 10.04
N ALA A 694 -6.78 -1.25 9.09
CA ALA A 694 -7.38 -1.29 7.75
C ALA A 694 -6.97 -2.58 7.01
N GLN A 695 -5.70 -2.97 7.09
CA GLN A 695 -5.17 -4.23 6.55
C GLN A 695 -5.81 -5.45 7.24
N ALA A 696 -6.07 -5.38 8.56
CA ALA A 696 -6.79 -6.42 9.28
C ALA A 696 -8.26 -6.59 8.85
N PHE A 697 -8.94 -5.51 8.46
CA PHE A 697 -10.29 -5.62 7.89
C PHE A 697 -10.29 -6.25 6.49
N LEU A 698 -9.32 -5.92 5.64
CA LEU A 698 -9.14 -6.61 4.36
C LEU A 698 -8.81 -8.11 4.56
N LEU A 699 -7.87 -8.42 5.46
CA LEU A 699 -7.53 -9.78 5.93
C LEU A 699 -8.74 -10.61 6.37
N ALA A 700 -9.73 -9.95 6.97
CA ALA A 700 -10.96 -10.58 7.43
C ALA A 700 -11.98 -10.82 6.30
N GLY A 701 -11.76 -10.26 5.11
CA GLY A 701 -12.65 -10.35 3.95
C GLY A 701 -13.49 -9.09 3.68
N ALA A 702 -13.10 -7.90 4.14
CA ALA A 702 -13.76 -6.65 3.74
C ALA A 702 -13.47 -6.31 2.26
N GLY A 703 -14.49 -5.86 1.53
CA GLY A 703 -14.36 -5.47 0.12
C GLY A 703 -13.71 -4.10 -0.10
N GLY A 704 -13.58 -3.32 0.98
CA GLY A 704 -12.91 -2.02 0.98
C GLY A 704 -12.98 -1.36 2.36
N VAL A 705 -11.97 -0.54 2.68
CA VAL A 705 -11.85 0.16 3.96
C VAL A 705 -11.48 1.62 3.73
N ALA A 706 -12.31 2.56 4.17
CA ALA A 706 -11.93 3.95 4.36
C ALA A 706 -11.35 4.13 5.78
N ALA A 707 -10.11 4.62 5.87
CA ALA A 707 -9.35 4.65 7.12
C ALA A 707 -8.48 5.92 7.26
N PRO A 708 -8.38 6.51 8.46
CA PRO A 708 -7.54 7.67 8.69
C PRO A 708 -6.04 7.33 8.66
N LEU A 709 -5.25 8.32 8.26
CA LEU A 709 -3.79 8.38 8.35
C LEU A 709 -3.36 8.92 9.72
N TRP A 710 -4.06 9.96 10.20
CA TRP A 710 -3.90 10.60 11.51
C TRP A 710 -5.28 10.86 12.14
N PRO A 711 -5.38 11.06 13.48
CA PRO A 711 -6.66 11.27 14.16
C PRO A 711 -7.46 12.47 13.62
N VAL A 712 -8.78 12.33 13.56
CA VAL A 712 -9.74 13.35 13.11
C VAL A 712 -10.86 13.50 14.16
N PRO A 713 -11.33 14.72 14.48
CA PRO A 713 -12.39 14.92 15.47
C PRO A 713 -13.72 14.24 15.10
N ASP A 714 -14.32 13.53 16.06
CA ASP A 714 -15.54 12.69 15.92
C ASP A 714 -16.66 13.29 15.05
N GLY A 715 -17.05 14.55 15.28
CA GLY A 715 -18.15 15.18 14.55
C GLY A 715 -17.86 15.27 13.04
N ALA A 716 -16.68 15.76 12.69
CA ALA A 716 -16.23 15.86 11.31
C ALA A 716 -16.07 14.47 10.65
N VAL A 717 -15.75 13.45 11.42
CA VAL A 717 -15.74 12.05 10.94
C VAL A 717 -17.15 11.54 10.68
N GLN A 718 -18.11 11.79 11.55
CA GLN A 718 -19.49 11.33 11.37
C GLN A 718 -20.14 11.96 10.13
N ASP A 719 -20.02 13.28 9.97
CA ASP A 719 -20.58 14.01 8.83
C ASP A 719 -19.95 13.53 7.51
N MET A 720 -18.63 13.38 7.49
CA MET A 720 -17.92 12.82 6.34
C MET A 720 -18.35 11.39 6.03
N ALA A 721 -18.47 10.51 7.03
CA ALA A 721 -18.86 9.12 6.83
C ALA A 721 -20.30 9.00 6.32
N MET A 722 -21.22 9.85 6.79
CA MET A 722 -22.60 9.89 6.31
C MET A 722 -22.67 10.34 4.84
N GLU A 723 -21.98 11.42 4.47
CA GLU A 723 -21.92 11.90 3.09
C GLU A 723 -21.24 10.88 2.16
N PHE A 724 -20.14 10.28 2.61
CA PHE A 724 -19.41 9.23 1.90
C PHE A 724 -20.33 8.04 1.60
N TYR A 725 -21.03 7.50 2.60
CA TYR A 725 -21.94 6.36 2.38
C TYR A 725 -23.15 6.74 1.54
N ARG A 726 -23.69 7.97 1.66
CA ARG A 726 -24.80 8.46 0.84
C ARG A 726 -24.46 8.44 -0.65
N ARG A 727 -23.24 8.86 -1.01
CA ARG A 727 -22.73 8.85 -2.40
C ARG A 727 -22.38 7.45 -2.88
N CYS A 728 -21.67 6.67 -2.07
CA CYS A 728 -21.32 5.29 -2.41
C CYS A 728 -22.56 4.41 -2.68
N LEU A 729 -23.61 4.52 -1.87
CA LEU A 729 -24.87 3.77 -2.04
C LEU A 729 -25.79 4.33 -3.15
N ALA A 730 -25.46 5.52 -3.69
CA ALA A 730 -26.03 6.02 -4.94
C ALA A 730 -25.31 5.47 -6.19
N GLY A 731 -24.24 4.69 -6.02
CA GLY A 731 -23.48 4.03 -7.09
C GLY A 731 -22.14 4.70 -7.44
N GLU A 732 -21.73 5.75 -6.73
CA GLU A 732 -20.42 6.37 -6.94
C GLU A 732 -19.28 5.50 -6.36
N PRO A 733 -18.12 5.35 -7.03
CA PRO A 733 -17.00 4.58 -6.50
C PRO A 733 -16.39 5.20 -5.23
N PRO A 734 -16.06 4.42 -4.17
CA PRO A 734 -15.40 4.90 -2.95
C PRO A 734 -14.19 5.81 -3.17
N ALA A 735 -13.35 5.49 -4.15
CA ALA A 735 -12.17 6.29 -4.49
C ALA A 735 -12.54 7.67 -5.03
N GLU A 736 -13.57 7.75 -5.90
CA GLU A 736 -14.04 9.02 -6.49
C GLU A 736 -14.79 9.87 -5.46
N VAL A 737 -15.59 9.25 -4.59
CA VAL A 737 -16.26 9.95 -3.49
C VAL A 737 -15.22 10.56 -2.54
N LEU A 738 -14.18 9.81 -2.18
CA LEU A 738 -13.11 10.28 -1.31
C LEU A 738 -12.26 11.38 -1.99
N ARG A 739 -11.89 11.20 -3.26
CA ARG A 739 -11.21 12.22 -4.10
C ARG A 739 -12.00 13.53 -4.10
N SER A 740 -13.30 13.44 -4.39
CA SER A 740 -14.21 14.57 -4.45
C SER A 740 -14.35 15.30 -3.10
N LEU A 741 -14.44 14.56 -1.98
CA LEU A 741 -14.47 15.14 -0.63
C LEU A 741 -13.17 15.85 -0.24
N ARG A 742 -12.01 15.34 -0.70
CA ARG A 742 -10.69 15.98 -0.53
C ARG A 742 -10.55 17.24 -1.38
N CYS A 743 -11.00 17.20 -2.64
CA CYS A 743 -11.02 18.36 -3.54
C CYS A 743 -11.88 19.51 -3.00
N ALA A 744 -12.98 19.20 -2.30
CA ALA A 744 -13.83 20.18 -1.60
C ALA A 744 -13.17 20.82 -0.36
N GLY A 745 -11.90 20.53 -0.06
CA GLY A 745 -11.14 21.14 1.04
C GLY A 745 -11.48 20.60 2.43
N SER A 746 -12.20 19.47 2.53
CA SER A 746 -12.52 18.86 3.82
C SER A 746 -11.25 18.38 4.53
N ALA A 747 -10.85 19.08 5.59
CA ALA A 747 -9.68 18.74 6.41
C ALA A 747 -9.78 17.33 7.03
N ALA A 748 -11.01 16.84 7.26
CA ALA A 748 -11.26 15.45 7.61
C ALA A 748 -10.91 14.51 6.46
N ALA A 749 -11.41 14.77 5.25
CA ALA A 749 -11.21 13.90 4.10
C ALA A 749 -9.74 13.75 3.71
N THR A 750 -8.92 14.80 3.83
CA THR A 750 -7.47 14.75 3.56
C THR A 750 -6.73 13.74 4.45
N ALA A 751 -7.25 13.45 5.64
CA ALA A 751 -6.72 12.41 6.52
C ALA A 751 -7.10 10.98 6.10
N TYR A 752 -8.16 10.78 5.31
CA TYR A 752 -8.65 9.44 4.99
C TYR A 752 -8.07 8.92 3.68
N ARG A 753 -7.45 7.74 3.75
CA ARG A 753 -7.12 6.89 2.59
C ARG A 753 -8.23 5.86 2.35
N PHE A 754 -8.27 5.34 1.14
CA PHE A 754 -9.12 4.21 0.78
C PHE A 754 -8.28 2.99 0.41
N SER A 755 -8.44 1.93 1.19
CA SER A 755 -7.85 0.62 0.92
C SER A 755 -8.90 -0.28 0.24
N GLY A 756 -8.80 -0.46 -1.07
CA GLY A 756 -9.72 -1.23 -1.91
C GLY A 756 -9.43 -0.99 -3.40
N HIS A 757 -10.19 -1.64 -4.29
CA HIS A 757 -10.09 -1.36 -5.72
C HIS A 757 -10.67 0.02 -6.04
N PRO A 758 -10.00 0.92 -6.81
CA PRO A 758 -10.53 2.25 -7.10
C PRO A 758 -11.90 2.22 -7.78
N SER A 759 -12.08 1.30 -8.75
CA SER A 759 -13.33 1.00 -9.45
C SER A 759 -14.35 0.17 -8.65
N ALA A 760 -14.20 0.05 -7.32
CA ALA A 760 -15.19 -0.61 -6.48
C ALA A 760 -16.52 0.14 -6.48
N VAL A 761 -17.64 -0.58 -6.32
CA VAL A 761 -18.98 0.01 -6.19
C VAL A 761 -19.70 -0.67 -5.04
N LEU A 762 -20.38 0.10 -4.20
CA LEU A 762 -21.31 -0.45 -3.21
C LEU A 762 -22.65 -0.69 -3.90
N PRO A 763 -23.12 -1.95 -4.04
CA PRO A 763 -24.44 -2.20 -4.59
C PRO A 763 -25.51 -1.58 -3.67
N PRO A 764 -26.53 -0.89 -4.21
CA PRO A 764 -27.63 -0.39 -3.39
C PRO A 764 -28.35 -1.58 -2.73
N GLN A 765 -28.75 -1.42 -1.46
CA GLN A 765 -29.48 -2.47 -0.75
C GLN A 765 -30.76 -2.82 -1.52
N PRO A 766 -31.05 -4.12 -1.76
CA PRO A 766 -32.30 -4.52 -2.40
C PRO A 766 -33.48 -4.05 -1.54
N LYS A 767 -34.46 -3.39 -2.16
CA LYS A 767 -35.68 -2.97 -1.47
C LYS A 767 -36.39 -4.20 -0.90
N ALA A 768 -36.59 -4.21 0.41
CA ALA A 768 -37.27 -5.26 1.17
C ALA A 768 -38.79 -5.29 0.91
#